data_AF-A0A2A2WF14-F1
#
_entry.id   AF-A0A2A2WF14-F1
#
_cell.length_a   1.000
_cell.length_b   1.000
_cell.length_c   1.000
_cell.angle_alpha   90.00
_cell.angle_beta   90.00
_cell.angle_gamma   90.00
#
_symmetry.space_group_name_H-M   'P 1'
#
loop_
_entity.id
_entity.type
_entity.pdbx_description
1 polymer ?
#
loop_
_entity_poly.entity_id
_entity_poly.type
_entity_poly.pdbx_seq_one_letter_code
_entity_poly.pdbx_strand_id
1 'polypeptide(L)'
;MTRKSKNSNDTGKAAKKTPSRAESAASSDDRTPEQRFGDSIRTSAQRETVEAFVVAFVLALLFRAFVAEAFVIPTGSMAPTLMGAHKDVDCQQCDHRFQIGASKERRGPYQDDTVVAGICPNCRYINNLDLAENSDATTFNGDRILVSKFAYTLSEPERWDVIVFKFPGNPKQNYIKRLVGLPNETISVFHGDVYAAPTDEPTSDVILRKPADKLLAMRHHVYDTDQQSDLLIKSGYPSRIQPWRENTSAPPEDSWTIDRSQDGLVASVEPKNETETHWLRYFHRWPTDIEWNTAAKGGPLNTVAPYSSRLITDFYAYDCYITVPSRDVYETTPSNARWAGKPPLNPDYQSGGPLAQFGGDARFGERGFADDGLHWVGDLIVESEVTASSQCKELTLELIEAGIQYQCRIDLTNGNAQLAILDGDQSLQFTGTDGKQTASVQGSSGARAGETFSVRFSNCDDQLLLWVGDALVEFEGPTTFDARAFHDDGGAYPHYQAGVHPMDAAPVGIAVRGGPATVDRVKIDRDKYYVATDNSSFGIFDYDMNELYQLAQQNISFRDIQDVMARPELWEQFPVWQTRRKVTFRLEENQFFPMGDNSPESLDARCWAGTKLGARLPDRFRDQAYAFADASYVPRDLLVGKALMVFWPHPWNSPVPFTPNFDRFRFIR
;
A
#
# COMPACT_ATOMS: atom_id res chain seq x y z
N MET A 1 18.43 30.69 83.28
CA MET A 1 19.53 31.63 82.97
C MET A 1 18.98 32.72 82.07
N THR A 2 18.46 33.81 82.66
CA THR A 2 19.13 35.11 82.82
C THR A 2 19.36 35.91 81.53
N ARG A 3 18.52 36.95 81.41
CA ARG A 3 18.85 38.37 81.07
C ARG A 3 18.99 38.69 79.56
N LYS A 4 18.49 39.81 79.03
CA LYS A 4 18.00 41.07 79.62
C LYS A 4 17.35 41.98 78.54
N SER A 5 16.43 42.85 78.98
CA SER A 5 16.24 44.28 78.59
C SER A 5 15.75 44.60 77.16
N LYS A 6 14.53 45.08 76.88
CA LYS A 6 13.82 46.33 77.24
C LYS A 6 14.56 47.66 76.95
N ASN A 7 13.99 48.46 76.03
CA ASN A 7 13.54 49.88 76.15
C ASN A 7 13.09 50.35 74.74
N SER A 8 11.86 50.83 74.46
CA SER A 8 11.20 52.11 74.84
C SER A 8 12.07 53.33 74.48
N ASN A 9 11.66 54.40 73.80
CA ASN A 9 10.44 55.19 73.66
C ASN A 9 10.63 56.08 72.39
N ASP A 10 9.64 56.34 71.55
CA ASP A 10 8.50 57.29 71.69
C ASP A 10 8.78 58.72 71.19
N THR A 11 7.79 59.28 70.47
CA THR A 11 7.57 60.68 70.03
C THR A 11 8.60 61.30 69.07
N GLY A 12 8.27 61.98 67.97
CA GLY A 12 7.07 62.71 67.59
C GLY A 12 7.44 64.18 67.35
N LYS A 13 7.53 64.63 66.08
CA LYS A 13 7.10 65.98 65.62
C LYS A 13 7.38 66.22 64.14
N ALA A 14 6.32 66.61 63.45
CA ALA A 14 6.31 67.16 62.10
C ALA A 14 6.81 68.62 62.07
N ALA A 15 7.52 69.00 61.01
CA ALA A 15 7.55 70.37 60.51
C ALA A 15 7.87 70.39 58.99
N LYS A 16 6.93 70.94 58.22
CA LYS A 16 6.98 71.22 56.78
C LYS A 16 8.20 72.09 56.39
N LYS A 17 8.87 71.74 55.28
CA LYS A 17 9.54 72.68 54.37
C LYS A 17 9.42 72.19 52.90
N THR A 18 8.65 72.96 52.13
CA THR A 18 8.72 73.34 50.69
C THR A 18 9.30 72.36 49.65
N PRO A 19 8.61 72.15 48.49
CA PRO A 19 9.06 71.22 47.45
C PRO A 19 10.18 71.85 46.59
N SER A 20 11.30 71.14 46.43
CA SER A 20 12.30 71.47 45.42
C SER A 20 11.83 70.97 44.06
N ARG A 21 11.53 71.93 43.19
CA ARG A 21 11.37 71.77 41.74
C ARG A 21 12.67 71.20 41.17
N ALA A 22 12.71 69.88 40.99
CA ALA A 22 13.78 69.20 40.26
C ALA A 22 13.53 69.39 38.76
N GLU A 23 14.45 70.11 38.13
CA GLU A 23 14.51 70.32 36.69
C GLU A 23 14.65 68.98 35.96
N SER A 24 13.78 68.76 34.97
CA SER A 24 13.90 67.68 34.01
C SER A 24 15.13 67.89 33.15
N ALA A 25 16.21 67.13 33.40
CA ALA A 25 17.26 66.95 32.43
C ALA A 25 16.69 66.12 31.26
N ALA A 26 16.22 66.81 30.22
CA ALA A 26 16.02 66.18 28.92
C ALA A 26 17.39 65.71 28.43
N SER A 27 17.58 64.40 28.32
CA SER A 27 18.68 63.81 27.55
C SER A 27 18.58 64.41 26.14
N SER A 28 19.54 65.27 25.77
CA SER A 28 19.68 65.74 24.41
C SER A 28 20.09 64.55 23.56
N ASP A 29 19.24 64.22 22.61
CA ASP A 29 19.56 63.26 21.58
C ASP A 29 20.65 63.86 20.67
N ASP A 30 21.91 63.48 20.84
CA ASP A 30 23.07 64.07 20.13
C ASP A 30 23.20 63.63 18.65
N ARG A 31 22.19 62.94 18.09
CA ARG A 31 22.15 62.53 16.67
C ARG A 31 21.89 63.71 15.73
N THR A 32 22.59 63.76 14.59
CA THR A 32 22.36 64.78 13.54
C THR A 32 20.96 64.63 12.91
N PRO A 33 20.40 65.68 12.27
CA PRO A 33 19.10 65.59 11.59
C PRO A 33 19.01 64.43 10.58
N GLU A 34 20.10 64.15 9.86
CA GLU A 34 20.19 63.05 8.90
C GLU A 34 20.21 61.68 9.59
N GLN A 35 20.86 61.57 10.75
CA GLN A 35 20.86 60.35 11.57
C GLN A 35 19.49 60.07 12.18
N ARG A 36 18.78 61.11 12.66
CA ARG A 36 17.39 60.98 13.15
C ARG A 36 16.43 60.59 12.04
N PHE A 37 16.61 61.14 10.84
CA PHE A 37 15.83 60.76 9.66
C PHE A 37 16.12 59.30 9.25
N GLY A 38 17.39 58.90 9.19
CA GLY A 38 17.79 57.50 8.90
C GLY A 38 17.26 56.50 9.92
N ASP A 39 17.30 56.81 11.21
CA ASP A 39 16.72 55.97 12.27
C ASP A 39 15.18 55.93 12.19
N SER A 40 14.52 57.03 11.82
CA SER A 40 13.07 57.05 11.62
C SER A 40 12.64 56.14 10.46
N ILE A 41 13.42 56.11 9.37
CA ILE A 41 13.21 55.21 8.23
C ILE A 41 13.53 53.76 8.59
N ARG A 42 14.60 53.49 9.36
CA ARG A 42 14.92 52.13 9.82
C ARG A 42 13.88 51.60 10.81
N THR A 43 13.38 52.45 11.70
CA THR A 43 12.34 52.08 12.68
C THR A 43 11.00 51.84 11.99
N SER A 44 10.64 52.63 10.96
CA SER A 44 9.44 52.37 10.15
C SER A 44 9.58 51.08 9.33
N ALA A 45 10.73 50.85 8.68
CA ALA A 45 10.98 49.61 7.94
C ALA A 45 11.01 48.37 8.84
N GLN A 46 11.59 48.46 10.04
CA GLN A 46 11.55 47.40 11.05
C GLN A 46 10.13 47.15 11.54
N ARG A 47 9.34 48.21 11.77
CA ARG A 47 7.94 48.10 12.15
C ARG A 47 7.10 47.45 11.05
N GLU A 48 7.27 47.84 9.79
CA GLU A 48 6.60 47.22 8.64
C GLU A 48 6.96 45.75 8.51
N THR A 49 8.24 45.41 8.71
CA THR A 49 8.70 44.02 8.72
C THR A 49 8.04 43.22 9.85
N VAL A 50 8.00 43.76 11.08
CA VAL A 50 7.35 43.12 12.22
C VAL A 50 5.83 43.01 12.02
N GLU A 51 5.16 44.04 11.52
CA GLU A 51 3.73 44.02 11.19
C GLU A 51 3.44 42.95 10.13
N ALA A 52 4.25 42.86 9.07
CA ALA A 52 4.12 41.80 8.06
C ALA A 52 4.29 40.40 8.66
N PHE A 53 5.27 40.20 9.55
CA PHE A 53 5.45 38.91 10.24
C PHE A 53 4.28 38.57 11.17
N VAL A 54 3.75 39.55 11.90
CA VAL A 54 2.58 39.35 12.78
C VAL A 54 1.34 39.02 11.95
N VAL A 55 1.09 39.76 10.87
CA VAL A 55 -0.04 39.48 9.95
C VAL A 55 0.12 38.09 9.33
N ALA A 56 1.30 37.75 8.83
CA ALA A 56 1.57 36.42 8.29
C ALA A 56 1.38 35.31 9.34
N PHE A 57 1.82 35.53 10.58
CA PHE A 57 1.63 34.58 11.68
C PHE A 57 0.15 34.41 12.05
N VAL A 58 -0.61 35.51 12.17
CA VAL A 58 -2.05 35.47 12.45
C VAL A 58 -2.79 34.78 11.30
N LEU A 59 -2.49 35.12 10.05
CA LEU A 59 -3.07 34.45 8.88
C LEU A 59 -2.73 32.96 8.85
N ALA A 60 -1.49 32.58 9.18
CA ALA A 60 -1.08 31.17 9.28
C ALA A 60 -1.84 30.45 10.39
N LEU A 61 -2.07 31.09 11.55
CA LEU A 61 -2.88 30.54 12.63
C LEU A 61 -4.35 30.40 12.23
N LEU A 62 -4.93 31.39 11.55
CA LEU A 62 -6.31 31.32 11.05
C LEU A 62 -6.45 30.23 9.99
N PHE A 63 -5.52 30.17 9.03
CA PHE A 63 -5.47 29.11 8.03
C PHE A 63 -5.36 27.73 8.68
N ARG A 64 -4.51 27.58 9.70
CA ARG A 64 -4.35 26.32 10.43
C ARG A 64 -5.58 25.96 11.28
N ALA A 65 -6.19 26.95 11.92
CA ALA A 65 -7.34 26.74 12.79
C ALA A 65 -8.56 26.31 11.98
N PHE A 66 -8.79 26.98 10.84
CA PHE A 66 -10.03 26.87 10.09
C PHE A 66 -9.89 26.09 8.78
N VAL A 67 -8.86 26.34 7.97
CA VAL A 67 -8.81 25.84 6.59
C VAL A 67 -8.20 24.44 6.49
N ALA A 68 -6.95 24.30 6.95
CA ALA A 68 -6.21 23.06 6.77
C ALA A 68 -5.36 22.67 7.98
N GLU A 69 -5.33 21.39 8.29
CA GLU A 69 -4.52 20.84 9.39
C GLU A 69 -3.52 19.82 8.86
N ALA A 70 -2.30 19.89 9.40
CA ALA A 70 -1.24 18.96 9.10
C ALA A 70 -1.26 17.80 10.11
N PHE A 71 -1.29 16.57 9.61
CA PHE A 71 -1.21 15.35 10.42
C PHE A 71 0.03 14.54 10.06
N VAL A 72 0.56 13.83 11.05
CA VAL A 72 1.57 12.77 10.86
C VAL A 72 0.84 11.44 10.93
N ILE A 73 1.13 10.52 10.02
CA ILE A 73 0.52 9.19 9.97
C ILE A 73 1.32 8.22 10.84
N PRO A 74 0.82 7.80 12.01
CA PRO A 74 1.61 6.97 12.92
C PRO A 74 1.66 5.49 12.52
N THR A 75 0.61 4.99 11.84
CA THR A 75 0.43 3.55 11.56
C THR A 75 0.30 3.29 10.06
N GLY A 76 0.78 2.12 9.62
CA GLY A 76 0.81 1.73 8.21
C GLY A 76 -0.51 1.29 7.59
N SER A 77 -1.64 1.60 8.23
CA SER A 77 -2.94 1.05 7.83
C SER A 77 -3.48 1.57 6.49
N MET A 78 -2.84 2.62 5.95
CA MET A 78 -3.15 3.23 4.66
C MET A 78 -2.01 3.06 3.65
N ALA A 79 -0.98 2.26 3.96
CA ALA A 79 0.08 1.95 3.02
C ALA A 79 -0.48 1.06 1.88
N PRO A 80 -0.06 1.25 0.61
CA PRO A 80 0.99 2.16 0.14
C PRO A 80 0.55 3.61 -0.10
N THR A 81 -0.75 3.93 -0.03
CA THR A 81 -1.26 5.27 -0.33
C THR A 81 -0.70 6.34 0.62
N LEU A 82 -0.64 6.02 1.92
CA LEU A 82 -0.06 6.86 2.97
C LEU A 82 0.79 6.00 3.90
N MET A 83 2.08 6.30 3.97
CA MET A 83 2.99 5.51 4.80
C MET A 83 2.88 5.90 6.27
N GLY A 84 2.73 4.88 7.13
CA GLY A 84 2.84 5.03 8.58
C GLY A 84 4.29 5.05 9.04
N ALA A 85 4.54 4.74 10.32
CA ALA A 85 5.91 4.48 10.74
C ALA A 85 6.50 3.29 9.98
N HIS A 86 7.61 3.53 9.27
CA HIS A 86 8.24 2.60 8.34
C HIS A 86 9.77 2.74 8.34
N LYS A 87 10.42 1.79 7.66
CA LYS A 87 11.82 1.83 7.26
C LYS A 87 11.89 1.70 5.74
N ASP A 88 12.82 2.42 5.13
CA ASP A 88 13.10 2.33 3.69
C ASP A 88 14.20 1.29 3.46
N VAL A 89 13.99 0.38 2.49
CA VAL A 89 14.88 -0.75 2.24
C VAL A 89 15.24 -0.81 0.76
N ASP A 90 16.54 -0.75 0.49
CA ASP A 90 17.12 -1.08 -0.82
C ASP A 90 17.44 -2.58 -0.82
N CYS A 91 16.86 -3.34 -1.77
CA CYS A 91 17.11 -4.77 -1.82
C CYS A 91 18.57 -5.08 -2.20
N GLN A 92 19.27 -5.85 -1.36
CA GLN A 92 20.68 -6.23 -1.55
C GLN A 92 20.92 -7.18 -2.73
N GLN A 93 19.86 -7.70 -3.36
CA GLN A 93 19.98 -8.65 -4.46
C GLN A 93 19.47 -8.14 -5.80
N CYS A 94 18.44 -7.28 -5.82
CA CYS A 94 17.84 -6.83 -7.07
C CYS A 94 17.66 -5.31 -7.14
N ASP A 95 18.18 -4.57 -6.16
CA ASP A 95 18.11 -3.10 -6.06
C ASP A 95 16.69 -2.50 -6.00
N HIS A 96 15.66 -3.34 -5.93
CA HIS A 96 14.28 -2.89 -5.75
C HIS A 96 14.13 -2.17 -4.40
N ARG A 97 13.55 -0.97 -4.47
CA ARG A 97 13.30 -0.09 -3.33
C ARG A 97 11.91 -0.31 -2.77
N PHE A 98 11.79 -0.63 -1.49
CA PHE A 98 10.51 -0.90 -0.84
C PHE A 98 10.48 -0.45 0.61
N GLN A 99 9.28 -0.20 1.13
CA GLN A 99 9.09 0.13 2.54
C GLN A 99 8.59 -1.07 3.33
N ILE A 100 9.03 -1.14 4.59
CA ILE A 100 8.51 -2.09 5.56
C ILE A 100 7.93 -1.37 6.78
N GLY A 101 6.89 -1.94 7.37
CA GLY A 101 6.24 -1.39 8.55
C GLY A 101 7.14 -1.44 9.78
N ALA A 102 7.15 -0.35 10.54
CA ALA A 102 7.85 -0.24 11.82
C ALA A 102 6.95 0.38 12.90
N SER A 103 5.63 0.25 12.73
CA SER A 103 4.66 0.79 13.69
C SER A 103 4.79 0.13 15.07
N LYS A 104 5.24 -1.12 15.17
CA LYS A 104 5.51 -1.80 16.46
C LYS A 104 6.59 -1.12 17.28
N GLU A 105 7.58 -0.51 16.63
CA GLU A 105 8.63 0.26 17.31
C GLU A 105 8.10 1.56 17.94
N ARG A 106 6.83 1.91 17.67
CA ARG A 106 6.17 3.14 18.16
C ARG A 106 4.93 2.86 19.02
N ARG A 107 4.54 1.60 19.26
CA ARG A 107 3.33 1.26 20.04
C ARG A 107 3.57 1.42 21.55
N GLY A 108 3.27 2.60 22.08
CA GLY A 108 3.14 2.84 23.52
C GLY A 108 4.45 3.22 24.24
N PRO A 109 4.42 3.27 25.59
CA PRO A 109 5.60 3.63 26.39
C PRO A 109 6.69 2.54 26.37
N TYR A 110 6.38 1.34 25.86
CA TYR A 110 7.32 0.22 25.78
C TYR A 110 7.53 -0.26 24.33
N GLN A 111 8.64 0.15 23.71
CA GLN A 111 9.20 -0.55 22.55
C GLN A 111 9.81 -1.89 23.01
N ASP A 112 9.04 -2.97 22.80
CA ASP A 112 9.45 -4.33 23.16
C ASP A 112 10.04 -5.10 21.97
N ASP A 113 9.71 -4.70 20.74
CA ASP A 113 10.18 -5.34 19.50
C ASP A 113 10.95 -4.35 18.62
N THR A 114 11.96 -4.86 17.91
CA THR A 114 12.75 -4.12 16.91
C THR A 114 12.66 -4.81 15.57
N VAL A 115 12.42 -4.05 14.50
CA VAL A 115 12.44 -4.52 13.12
C VAL A 115 13.90 -4.61 12.64
N VAL A 116 14.32 -5.82 12.27
CA VAL A 116 15.71 -6.15 11.92
C VAL A 116 15.87 -6.64 10.47
N ALA A 117 14.79 -6.96 9.76
CA ALA A 117 14.85 -7.32 8.34
C ALA A 117 13.51 -7.07 7.62
N GLY A 118 13.56 -7.04 6.29
CA GLY A 118 12.38 -6.91 5.42
C GLY A 118 12.49 -7.80 4.19
N ILE A 119 11.35 -8.34 3.73
CA ILE A 119 11.33 -9.22 2.55
C ILE A 119 11.00 -8.41 1.29
N CYS A 120 11.89 -8.47 0.30
CA CYS A 120 11.70 -7.78 -0.97
C CYS A 120 10.43 -8.27 -1.69
N PRO A 121 9.55 -7.39 -2.20
CA PRO A 121 8.37 -7.83 -2.93
C PRO A 121 8.70 -8.45 -4.28
N ASN A 122 9.77 -7.97 -4.93
CA ASN A 122 10.14 -8.42 -6.26
C ASN A 122 10.91 -9.77 -6.23
N CYS A 123 12.11 -9.82 -5.66
CA CYS A 123 12.93 -11.03 -5.65
C CYS A 123 12.73 -11.96 -4.44
N ARG A 124 12.01 -11.50 -3.41
CA ARG A 124 11.71 -12.25 -2.17
C ARG A 124 12.94 -12.55 -1.29
N TYR A 125 14.07 -11.90 -1.56
CA TYR A 125 15.23 -11.94 -0.68
C TYR A 125 14.94 -11.26 0.66
N ILE A 126 15.45 -11.84 1.75
CA ILE A 126 15.39 -11.27 3.10
C ILE A 126 16.54 -10.28 3.27
N ASN A 127 16.22 -9.00 3.44
CA ASN A 127 17.20 -7.93 3.58
C ASN A 127 17.40 -7.62 5.06
N ASN A 128 18.53 -8.05 5.62
CA ASN A 128 18.90 -7.73 7.00
C ASN A 128 19.27 -6.26 7.10
N LEU A 129 18.77 -5.59 8.12
CA LEU A 129 18.97 -4.17 8.35
C LEU A 129 20.23 -3.92 9.17
N ASP A 130 21.06 -3.00 8.70
CA ASP A 130 22.20 -2.49 9.45
C ASP A 130 21.75 -1.30 10.33
N LEU A 131 21.35 -1.58 11.56
CA LEU A 131 20.88 -0.57 12.52
C LEU A 131 22.01 0.34 13.06
N ALA A 132 23.27 -0.10 12.92
CA ALA A 132 24.46 0.62 13.37
C ALA A 132 24.84 1.73 12.39
N GLU A 133 25.16 1.36 11.14
CA GLU A 133 25.78 2.26 10.17
C GLU A 133 24.79 2.82 9.14
N ASN A 134 23.66 2.16 8.89
CA ASN A 134 22.66 2.64 7.92
C ASN A 134 21.60 3.53 8.59
N SER A 135 21.55 4.81 8.21
CA SER A 135 20.53 5.74 8.69
C SER A 135 19.12 5.41 8.22
N ASP A 136 18.97 4.83 7.02
CA ASP A 136 17.67 4.48 6.44
C ASP A 136 17.06 3.22 7.08
N ALA A 137 17.89 2.45 7.80
CA ALA A 137 17.44 1.36 8.68
C ALA A 137 16.78 1.86 9.99
N THR A 138 16.66 3.18 10.18
CA THR A 138 15.96 3.78 11.33
C THR A 138 14.47 3.98 11.06
N THR A 139 13.67 3.92 12.12
CA THR A 139 12.22 4.07 12.00
C THR A 139 11.80 5.51 11.80
N PHE A 140 11.25 5.79 10.63
CA PHE A 140 10.57 7.05 10.32
C PHE A 140 9.19 7.12 10.98
N ASN A 141 8.69 8.34 11.21
CA ASN A 141 7.42 8.59 11.91
C ASN A 141 6.18 8.55 11.01
N GLY A 142 6.35 8.30 9.72
CA GLY A 142 5.29 8.28 8.71
C GLY A 142 5.04 9.61 8.02
N ASP A 143 4.29 9.54 6.92
CA ASP A 143 4.06 10.66 6.01
C ASP A 143 3.34 11.81 6.72
N ARG A 144 3.58 13.04 6.24
CA ARG A 144 2.80 14.20 6.67
C ARG A 144 1.80 14.60 5.60
N ILE A 145 0.54 14.71 6.01
CA ILE A 145 -0.56 15.05 5.12
C ILE A 145 -1.20 16.38 5.49
N LEU A 146 -1.75 17.04 4.49
CA LEU A 146 -2.61 18.21 4.66
C LEU A 146 -4.06 17.80 4.51
N VAL A 147 -4.91 18.19 5.46
CA VAL A 147 -6.33 17.85 5.52
C VAL A 147 -7.17 19.11 5.42
N SER A 148 -8.14 19.13 4.52
CA SER A 148 -9.16 20.18 4.42
C SER A 148 -10.28 19.93 5.42
N LYS A 149 -10.49 20.87 6.34
CA LYS A 149 -11.57 20.77 7.34
C LYS A 149 -12.95 21.15 6.80
N PHE A 150 -13.00 21.90 5.69
CA PHE A 150 -14.25 22.40 5.13
C PHE A 150 -14.77 21.59 3.94
N ALA A 151 -13.98 20.64 3.42
CA ALA A 151 -14.39 19.84 2.25
C ALA A 151 -15.80 19.27 2.44
N TYR A 152 -16.04 18.60 3.57
CA TYR A 152 -17.33 17.98 3.87
C TYR A 152 -18.38 18.91 4.49
N THR A 153 -18.06 20.19 4.63
CA THR A 153 -19.06 21.24 4.92
C THR A 153 -19.64 21.81 3.61
N LEU A 154 -18.88 21.73 2.51
CA LEU A 154 -19.24 22.31 1.21
C LEU A 154 -19.76 21.27 0.22
N SER A 155 -19.32 20.02 0.34
CA SER A 155 -19.76 18.90 -0.50
C SER A 155 -19.98 17.65 0.35
N GLU A 156 -20.74 16.70 -0.19
CA GLU A 156 -20.85 15.39 0.45
C GLU A 156 -19.56 14.58 0.29
N PRO A 157 -19.21 13.70 1.24
CA PRO A 157 -18.13 12.74 1.07
C PRO A 157 -18.40 11.81 -0.12
N GLU A 158 -17.40 11.62 -0.96
CA GLU A 158 -17.48 10.72 -2.11
C GLU A 158 -16.81 9.38 -1.79
N ARG A 159 -17.30 8.31 -2.40
CA ARG A 159 -16.65 7.00 -2.29
C ARG A 159 -15.21 7.11 -2.79
N TRP A 160 -14.31 6.37 -2.13
CA TRP A 160 -12.87 6.37 -2.33
C TRP A 160 -12.13 7.59 -1.80
N ASP A 161 -12.81 8.57 -1.20
CA ASP A 161 -12.13 9.67 -0.52
C ASP A 161 -11.29 9.18 0.66
N VAL A 162 -10.09 9.74 0.82
CA VAL A 162 -9.32 9.55 2.05
C VAL A 162 -9.82 10.53 3.10
N ILE A 163 -10.58 10.02 4.06
CA ILE A 163 -11.24 10.79 5.11
C ILE A 163 -10.42 10.77 6.40
N VAL A 164 -10.44 11.90 7.12
CA VAL A 164 -9.97 12.01 8.49
C VAL A 164 -11.18 12.16 9.38
N PHE A 165 -11.22 11.40 10.48
CA PHE A 165 -12.36 11.38 11.39
C PHE A 165 -11.91 11.08 12.83
N LYS A 166 -12.77 11.42 13.79
CA LYS A 166 -12.62 11.03 15.19
C LYS A 166 -13.01 9.57 15.32
N PHE A 167 -12.09 8.74 15.81
CA PHE A 167 -12.35 7.30 15.97
C PHE A 167 -13.56 7.10 16.93
N PRO A 168 -14.65 6.43 16.51
CA PRO A 168 -15.88 6.35 17.31
C PRO A 168 -15.71 5.74 18.71
N GLY A 169 -14.86 4.71 18.85
CA GLY A 169 -14.59 4.08 20.15
C GLY A 169 -13.63 4.86 21.05
N ASN A 170 -12.96 5.89 20.55
CA ASN A 170 -12.20 6.86 21.34
C ASN A 170 -12.03 8.17 20.57
N PRO A 171 -12.98 9.11 20.70
CA PRO A 171 -13.00 10.36 19.93
C PRO A 171 -11.83 11.32 20.22
N LYS A 172 -10.89 10.97 21.09
CA LYS A 172 -9.62 11.71 21.26
C LYS A 172 -8.60 11.39 20.17
N GLN A 173 -8.78 10.28 19.46
CA GLN A 173 -7.89 9.82 18.40
C GLN A 173 -8.47 10.17 17.04
N ASN A 174 -7.64 10.70 16.14
CA ASN A 174 -7.98 10.88 14.73
C ASN A 174 -7.51 9.67 13.95
N TYR A 175 -8.40 9.08 13.15
CA TYR A 175 -8.08 8.01 12.21
C TYR A 175 -8.19 8.55 10.79
N ILE A 176 -7.44 7.91 9.89
CA ILE A 176 -7.39 8.27 8.48
C ILE A 176 -7.58 6.98 7.71
N LYS A 177 -8.58 6.95 6.84
CA LYS A 177 -9.03 5.77 6.10
C LYS A 177 -9.61 6.15 4.76
N ARG A 178 -9.72 5.19 3.85
CA ARG A 178 -10.47 5.34 2.61
C ARG A 178 -11.95 5.12 2.89
N LEU A 179 -12.79 6.01 2.40
CA LEU A 179 -14.24 5.88 2.50
C LEU A 179 -14.73 4.86 1.49
N VAL A 180 -15.29 3.75 1.96
CA VAL A 180 -15.76 2.67 1.10
C VAL A 180 -17.28 2.60 1.05
N GLY A 181 -18.00 2.76 2.17
CA GLY A 181 -19.47 2.75 2.20
C GLY A 181 -20.08 4.11 2.54
N LEU A 182 -21.20 4.42 1.89
CA LEU A 182 -21.95 5.67 2.03
C LEU A 182 -23.27 5.45 2.83
N PRO A 183 -23.94 6.52 3.28
CA PRO A 183 -25.20 6.39 4.01
C PRO A 183 -26.28 5.65 3.22
N ASN A 184 -27.12 4.90 3.94
CA ASN A 184 -28.20 4.07 3.38
C ASN A 184 -27.73 2.96 2.41
N GLU A 185 -26.53 2.44 2.66
CA GLU A 185 -26.00 1.27 1.96
C GLU A 185 -25.86 0.05 2.89
N THR A 186 -25.90 -1.14 2.29
CA THR A 186 -25.39 -2.37 2.87
C THR A 186 -24.11 -2.72 2.13
N ILE A 187 -22.99 -2.73 2.84
CA ILE A 187 -21.68 -3.07 2.29
C ILE A 187 -21.40 -4.55 2.53
N SER A 188 -21.06 -5.27 1.48
CA SER A 188 -20.59 -6.65 1.57
C SER A 188 -19.15 -6.76 1.11
N VAL A 189 -18.34 -7.55 1.82
CA VAL A 189 -16.96 -7.87 1.44
C VAL A 189 -16.88 -9.36 1.18
N PHE A 190 -16.37 -9.75 0.02
CA PHE A 190 -16.27 -11.14 -0.41
C PHE A 190 -15.20 -11.30 -1.48
N HIS A 191 -14.35 -12.33 -1.36
CA HIS A 191 -13.30 -12.69 -2.34
C HIS A 191 -12.29 -11.59 -2.69
N GLY A 192 -12.10 -10.61 -1.81
CA GLY A 192 -11.21 -9.47 -2.05
C GLY A 192 -11.92 -8.22 -2.53
N ASP A 193 -13.17 -8.36 -2.99
CA ASP A 193 -14.00 -7.30 -3.52
C ASP A 193 -14.93 -6.70 -2.48
N VAL A 194 -15.44 -5.52 -2.80
CA VAL A 194 -16.48 -4.85 -2.02
C VAL A 194 -17.69 -4.59 -2.90
N TYR A 195 -18.86 -4.86 -2.35
CA TYR A 195 -20.16 -4.65 -2.99
C TYR A 195 -21.00 -3.70 -2.14
N ALA A 196 -21.90 -2.97 -2.79
CA ALA A 196 -22.92 -2.17 -2.11
C ALA A 196 -24.32 -2.44 -2.67
N ALA A 197 -25.30 -2.45 -1.78
CA ALA A 197 -26.72 -2.46 -2.10
C ALA A 197 -27.44 -1.37 -1.32
N PRO A 198 -28.61 -0.88 -1.78
CA PRO A 198 -29.50 -0.11 -0.93
C PRO A 198 -29.82 -0.87 0.37
N THR A 199 -29.91 -0.16 1.50
CA THR A 199 -30.18 -0.76 2.81
C THR A 199 -31.51 -1.52 2.90
N ASP A 200 -32.50 -1.11 2.12
CA ASP A 200 -33.82 -1.73 1.99
C ASP A 200 -33.87 -2.88 0.96
N GLU A 201 -32.88 -2.98 0.06
CA GLU A 201 -32.76 -4.04 -0.97
C GLU A 201 -31.38 -4.72 -0.95
N PRO A 202 -30.95 -5.34 0.18
CA PRO A 202 -29.57 -5.81 0.35
C PRO A 202 -29.14 -6.95 -0.60
N THR A 203 -30.07 -7.55 -1.34
CA THR A 203 -29.80 -8.64 -2.29
C THR A 203 -29.46 -8.15 -3.70
N SER A 204 -29.58 -6.85 -3.99
CA SER A 204 -29.24 -6.26 -5.30
C SER A 204 -27.86 -5.61 -5.27
N ASP A 205 -26.88 -6.27 -4.65
CA ASP A 205 -25.54 -5.72 -4.47
C ASP A 205 -24.77 -5.66 -5.79
N VAL A 206 -24.05 -4.55 -5.98
CA VAL A 206 -23.18 -4.30 -7.12
C VAL A 206 -21.76 -4.06 -6.64
N ILE A 207 -20.79 -4.57 -7.39
CA ILE A 207 -19.38 -4.37 -7.09
C ILE A 207 -19.01 -2.88 -7.12
N LEU A 208 -18.21 -2.46 -6.15
CA LEU A 208 -17.70 -1.11 -6.00
C LEU A 208 -16.37 -1.01 -6.75
N ARG A 209 -16.42 -0.45 -7.95
CA ARG A 209 -15.24 -0.27 -8.80
C ARG A 209 -14.41 0.93 -8.39
N LYS A 210 -13.10 0.76 -8.34
CA LYS A 210 -12.16 1.86 -8.18
C LYS A 210 -12.04 2.62 -9.50
N PRO A 211 -12.18 3.96 -9.52
CA PRO A 211 -11.81 4.74 -10.69
C PRO A 211 -10.35 4.48 -11.08
N ALA A 212 -10.04 4.55 -12.37
CA ALA A 212 -8.71 4.25 -12.94
C ALA A 212 -7.54 4.90 -12.17
N ASP A 213 -7.66 6.17 -11.79
CA ASP A 213 -6.61 6.90 -11.05
C ASP A 213 -6.44 6.40 -9.61
N LYS A 214 -7.52 5.92 -8.98
CA LYS A 214 -7.53 5.32 -7.64
C LYS A 214 -6.95 3.91 -7.67
N LEU A 215 -7.37 3.10 -8.64
CA LEU A 215 -6.82 1.75 -8.87
C LEU A 215 -5.30 1.82 -8.98
N LEU A 216 -4.78 2.70 -9.85
CA LEU A 216 -3.34 2.85 -10.03
C LEU A 216 -2.61 3.41 -8.79
N ALA A 217 -3.29 4.17 -7.93
CA ALA A 217 -2.71 4.69 -6.69
C ALA A 217 -2.71 3.65 -5.54
N MET A 218 -3.65 2.70 -5.59
CA MET A 218 -3.85 1.67 -4.57
C MET A 218 -3.24 0.32 -4.93
N ARG A 219 -2.74 0.14 -6.16
CA ARG A 219 -2.13 -1.11 -6.62
C ARG A 219 -0.92 -1.52 -5.77
N HIS A 220 -0.69 -2.82 -5.68
CA HIS A 220 0.44 -3.40 -4.97
C HIS A 220 1.38 -4.08 -5.95
N HIS A 221 2.68 -3.89 -5.71
CA HIS A 221 3.73 -4.45 -6.56
C HIS A 221 3.84 -5.98 -6.44
N VAL A 222 3.95 -6.67 -7.57
CA VAL A 222 4.18 -8.13 -7.64
C VAL A 222 5.54 -8.44 -8.26
N TYR A 223 5.86 -7.88 -9.43
CA TYR A 223 7.10 -8.16 -10.14
C TYR A 223 7.47 -7.07 -11.14
N ASP A 224 8.76 -6.78 -11.28
CA ASP A 224 9.30 -5.83 -12.25
C ASP A 224 10.57 -6.39 -12.86
N THR A 225 10.57 -6.51 -14.20
CA THR A 225 11.71 -7.07 -14.92
C THR A 225 12.95 -6.19 -14.88
N ASP A 226 12.85 -4.90 -14.59
CA ASP A 226 13.99 -3.98 -14.54
C ASP A 226 14.86 -4.19 -13.31
N GLN A 227 14.36 -4.90 -12.30
CA GLN A 227 15.08 -5.19 -11.07
C GLN A 227 15.37 -6.68 -10.99
N GLN A 228 16.52 -7.11 -11.49
CA GLN A 228 16.91 -8.52 -11.49
C GLN A 228 18.07 -8.77 -10.53
N SER A 229 18.14 -10.00 -10.02
CA SER A 229 19.31 -10.43 -9.26
C SER A 229 20.38 -11.01 -10.17
N ASP A 230 21.52 -10.34 -10.24
CA ASP A 230 22.73 -10.80 -10.92
C ASP A 230 23.19 -12.17 -10.40
N LEU A 231 23.08 -12.39 -9.07
CA LEU A 231 23.39 -13.67 -8.44
C LEU A 231 22.52 -14.81 -9.01
N LEU A 232 21.21 -14.60 -9.10
CA LEU A 232 20.28 -15.60 -9.65
C LEU A 232 20.51 -15.84 -11.15
N ILE A 233 20.79 -14.78 -11.92
CA ILE A 233 21.09 -14.90 -13.35
C ILE A 233 22.35 -15.75 -13.55
N LYS A 234 23.44 -15.45 -12.83
CA LYS A 234 24.72 -16.19 -12.93
C LYS A 234 24.60 -17.65 -12.49
N SER A 235 23.73 -17.94 -11.51
CA SER A 235 23.43 -19.31 -11.10
C SER A 235 22.51 -20.05 -12.07
N GLY A 236 21.96 -19.39 -13.10
CA GLY A 236 21.08 -20.03 -14.08
C GLY A 236 19.65 -20.26 -13.57
N TYR A 237 19.18 -19.46 -12.61
CA TYR A 237 17.77 -19.50 -12.19
C TYR A 237 16.87 -18.98 -13.32
N PRO A 238 15.82 -19.71 -13.72
CA PRO A 238 15.01 -19.33 -14.89
C PRO A 238 14.38 -17.94 -14.74
N SER A 239 14.08 -17.29 -15.86
CA SER A 239 13.23 -16.10 -15.87
C SER A 239 11.84 -16.42 -15.32
N ARG A 240 11.12 -15.41 -14.80
CA ARG A 240 9.68 -15.53 -14.51
C ARG A 240 8.82 -15.24 -15.72
N ILE A 241 9.33 -14.46 -16.67
CA ILE A 241 8.73 -14.33 -18.01
C ILE A 241 9.33 -15.42 -18.88
N GLN A 242 8.50 -16.28 -19.48
CA GLN A 242 8.95 -17.42 -20.28
C GLN A 242 8.20 -17.47 -21.61
N PRO A 243 8.86 -17.88 -22.71
CA PRO A 243 8.15 -18.25 -23.93
C PRO A 243 7.23 -19.43 -23.61
N TRP A 244 6.05 -19.43 -24.19
CA TRP A 244 5.07 -20.49 -23.96
C TRP A 244 4.28 -20.81 -25.24
N ARG A 245 3.83 -22.06 -25.36
CA ARG A 245 2.93 -22.53 -26.40
C ARG A 245 1.99 -23.56 -25.79
N GLU A 246 0.75 -23.60 -26.26
CA GLU A 246 -0.23 -24.56 -25.79
C GLU A 246 0.26 -26.01 -25.94
N ASN A 247 -0.13 -26.87 -25.01
CA ASN A 247 0.26 -28.29 -24.96
C ASN A 247 1.78 -28.53 -24.84
N THR A 248 2.52 -27.61 -24.24
CA THR A 248 3.96 -27.76 -23.96
C THR A 248 4.26 -27.81 -22.47
N SER A 249 5.30 -28.58 -22.11
CA SER A 249 5.80 -28.70 -20.73
C SER A 249 7.16 -28.02 -20.53
N ALA A 250 7.74 -27.44 -21.58
CA ALA A 250 8.99 -26.69 -21.56
C ALA A 250 8.92 -25.50 -22.54
N PRO A 251 9.74 -24.44 -22.33
CA PRO A 251 9.85 -23.32 -23.26
C PRO A 251 10.15 -23.77 -24.70
N PRO A 252 9.36 -23.32 -25.71
CA PRO A 252 9.66 -23.61 -27.11
C PRO A 252 10.97 -22.94 -27.57
N GLU A 253 11.83 -23.71 -28.25
CA GLU A 253 13.13 -23.23 -28.78
C GLU A 253 12.98 -22.34 -30.03
N ASP A 254 11.81 -22.36 -30.67
CA ASP A 254 11.50 -21.66 -31.92
C ASP A 254 10.61 -20.41 -31.72
N SER A 255 10.68 -19.79 -30.54
CA SER A 255 9.85 -18.65 -30.14
C SER A 255 10.71 -17.51 -29.57
N TRP A 256 10.17 -16.76 -28.60
CA TRP A 256 10.86 -15.69 -27.90
C TRP A 256 12.21 -16.14 -27.33
N THR A 257 13.23 -15.32 -27.55
CA THR A 257 14.53 -15.39 -26.87
C THR A 257 14.54 -14.36 -25.75
N ILE A 258 15.07 -14.74 -24.58
CA ILE A 258 15.08 -13.90 -23.38
C ILE A 258 16.51 -13.58 -22.99
N ASP A 259 16.87 -12.31 -23.10
CA ASP A 259 18.14 -11.75 -22.64
C ASP A 259 17.94 -11.04 -21.31
N ARG A 260 18.84 -11.31 -20.34
CA ARG A 260 18.73 -10.79 -18.97
C ARG A 260 20.06 -10.23 -18.49
N SER A 261 19.98 -9.11 -17.80
CA SER A 261 21.06 -8.53 -17.01
C SER A 261 20.51 -8.03 -15.67
N GLN A 262 21.37 -7.44 -14.84
CA GLN A 262 20.93 -6.71 -13.65
C GLN A 262 20.07 -5.49 -14.01
N ASP A 263 20.29 -4.92 -15.19
CA ASP A 263 19.60 -3.71 -15.68
C ASP A 263 18.22 -3.99 -16.29
N GLY A 264 17.87 -5.26 -16.50
CA GLY A 264 16.53 -5.64 -16.95
C GLY A 264 16.44 -6.94 -17.74
N LEU A 265 15.29 -7.11 -18.38
CA LEU A 265 14.98 -8.22 -19.27
C LEU A 265 14.48 -7.68 -20.61
N VAL A 266 15.01 -8.23 -21.70
CA VAL A 266 14.54 -7.97 -23.05
C VAL A 266 14.15 -9.31 -23.67
N ALA A 267 12.89 -9.44 -24.06
CA ALA A 267 12.40 -10.59 -24.82
C ALA A 267 12.21 -10.20 -26.28
N SER A 268 12.80 -10.94 -27.21
CA SER A 268 12.68 -10.69 -28.64
C SER A 268 12.23 -11.93 -29.39
N VAL A 269 11.38 -11.76 -30.41
CA VAL A 269 10.91 -12.86 -31.27
C VAL A 269 11.07 -12.49 -32.73
N GLU A 270 11.51 -13.47 -33.51
CA GLU A 270 11.62 -13.43 -34.97
C GLU A 270 10.77 -14.58 -35.55
N PRO A 271 9.45 -14.37 -35.74
CA PRO A 271 8.54 -15.44 -36.15
C PRO A 271 8.92 -16.04 -37.49
N LYS A 272 9.03 -17.37 -37.56
CA LYS A 272 9.20 -18.10 -38.83
C LYS A 272 7.88 -18.29 -39.58
N ASN A 273 6.77 -18.26 -38.85
CA ASN A 273 5.42 -18.41 -39.37
C ASN A 273 4.57 -17.20 -38.95
N GLU A 274 4.12 -16.39 -39.92
CA GLU A 274 3.32 -15.20 -39.65
C GLU A 274 1.91 -15.49 -39.10
N THR A 275 1.42 -16.72 -39.24
CA THR A 275 0.08 -17.09 -38.73
C THR A 275 0.10 -17.56 -37.28
N GLU A 276 1.28 -17.89 -36.76
CA GLU A 276 1.44 -18.37 -35.40
C GLU A 276 1.47 -17.22 -34.40
N THR A 277 0.80 -17.42 -33.27
CA THR A 277 0.84 -16.50 -32.13
C THR A 277 1.94 -16.95 -31.18
N HIS A 278 2.87 -16.04 -30.86
CA HIS A 278 3.99 -16.32 -29.97
C HIS A 278 3.73 -15.71 -28.59
N TRP A 279 3.56 -16.55 -27.56
CA TRP A 279 3.27 -16.10 -26.20
C TRP A 279 4.52 -15.99 -25.32
N LEU A 280 4.55 -14.92 -24.54
CA LEU A 280 5.27 -14.79 -23.28
C LEU A 280 4.27 -14.93 -22.14
N ARG A 281 4.58 -15.76 -21.14
CA ARG A 281 3.77 -15.87 -19.92
C ARG A 281 4.60 -15.61 -18.67
N TYR A 282 3.95 -15.03 -17.67
CA TYR A 282 4.52 -14.82 -16.35
C TYR A 282 4.23 -16.00 -15.42
N PHE A 283 5.27 -16.58 -14.85
CA PHE A 283 5.22 -17.62 -13.83
C PHE A 283 5.66 -17.01 -12.49
N HIS A 284 4.71 -16.78 -11.59
CA HIS A 284 4.95 -16.22 -10.27
C HIS A 284 5.68 -17.23 -9.38
N ARG A 285 6.99 -17.06 -9.22
CA ARG A 285 7.86 -17.98 -8.46
C ARG A 285 9.09 -17.23 -7.95
N TRP A 286 9.69 -17.64 -6.85
CA TRP A 286 10.93 -17.06 -6.36
C TRP A 286 11.85 -18.12 -5.77
N PRO A 287 13.15 -17.83 -5.62
CA PRO A 287 14.06 -18.80 -5.04
C PRO A 287 13.69 -19.06 -3.58
N THR A 288 13.66 -20.34 -3.22
CA THR A 288 13.60 -20.81 -1.84
C THR A 288 14.89 -20.44 -1.10
N ASP A 289 14.87 -20.52 0.24
CA ASP A 289 16.07 -20.29 1.04
C ASP A 289 17.22 -21.24 0.67
N ILE A 290 16.90 -22.48 0.28
CA ILE A 290 17.90 -23.46 -0.18
C ILE A 290 18.53 -22.99 -1.50
N GLU A 291 17.73 -22.49 -2.44
CA GLU A 291 18.21 -22.01 -3.73
C GLU A 291 19.01 -20.71 -3.58
N TRP A 292 18.58 -19.78 -2.74
CA TRP A 292 19.37 -18.59 -2.38
C TRP A 292 20.72 -18.96 -1.79
N ASN A 293 20.75 -19.90 -0.83
CA ASN A 293 21.99 -20.39 -0.24
C ASN A 293 22.88 -21.13 -1.24
N THR A 294 22.29 -21.84 -2.19
CA THR A 294 23.01 -22.53 -3.26
C THR A 294 23.66 -21.52 -4.20
N ALA A 295 22.91 -20.51 -4.65
CA ALA A 295 23.43 -19.44 -5.50
C ALA A 295 24.54 -18.64 -4.79
N ALA A 296 24.35 -18.27 -3.53
CA ALA A 296 25.35 -17.55 -2.72
C ALA A 296 26.68 -18.32 -2.58
N LYS A 297 26.65 -19.65 -2.71
CA LYS A 297 27.84 -20.53 -2.72
C LYS A 297 28.41 -20.79 -4.11
N GLY A 298 27.89 -20.13 -5.15
CA GLY A 298 28.27 -20.34 -6.55
C GLY A 298 27.71 -21.62 -7.16
N GLY A 299 26.68 -22.22 -6.55
CA GLY A 299 26.02 -23.42 -7.07
C GLY A 299 25.06 -23.12 -8.23
N PRO A 300 24.81 -24.10 -9.12
CA PRO A 300 23.88 -23.95 -10.23
C PRO A 300 22.42 -24.12 -9.78
N LEU A 301 21.51 -23.42 -10.46
CA LEU A 301 20.05 -23.45 -10.31
C LEU A 301 19.33 -23.74 -11.64
N ASN A 302 20.04 -24.27 -12.63
CA ASN A 302 19.49 -24.62 -13.95
C ASN A 302 18.55 -25.84 -13.92
N THR A 303 18.47 -26.56 -12.80
CA THR A 303 17.52 -27.68 -12.59
C THR A 303 16.13 -27.21 -12.20
N VAL A 304 15.94 -25.93 -11.89
CA VAL A 304 14.65 -25.39 -11.51
C VAL A 304 13.75 -25.32 -12.75
N ALA A 305 12.56 -25.92 -12.66
CA ALA A 305 11.63 -25.98 -13.79
C ALA A 305 11.18 -24.58 -14.23
N PRO A 306 11.33 -24.20 -15.52
CA PRO A 306 10.97 -22.86 -16.01
C PRO A 306 9.49 -22.50 -15.80
N TYR A 307 8.60 -23.49 -15.91
CA TYR A 307 7.15 -23.31 -15.75
C TYR A 307 6.65 -23.62 -14.32
N SER A 308 7.53 -23.75 -13.34
CA SER A 308 7.10 -23.82 -11.93
C SER A 308 6.46 -22.50 -11.50
N SER A 309 5.36 -22.53 -10.76
CA SER A 309 4.70 -21.31 -10.28
C SER A 309 3.89 -21.57 -9.01
N ARG A 310 3.38 -20.48 -8.44
CA ARG A 310 2.58 -20.34 -7.22
C ARG A 310 1.53 -19.27 -7.51
N LEU A 311 0.49 -19.19 -6.69
CA LEU A 311 -0.48 -18.09 -6.81
C LEU A 311 0.15 -16.74 -6.47
N ILE A 312 -0.31 -15.70 -7.17
CA ILE A 312 -0.14 -14.33 -6.71
C ILE A 312 -1.06 -14.13 -5.50
N THR A 313 -0.47 -13.71 -4.39
CA THR A 313 -1.19 -13.55 -3.13
C THR A 313 -1.29 -12.09 -2.71
N ASP A 314 -2.04 -11.82 -1.64
CA ASP A 314 -2.13 -10.52 -0.98
C ASP A 314 -0.83 -10.09 -0.27
N PHE A 315 0.29 -10.79 -0.49
CA PHE A 315 1.64 -10.44 -0.03
C PHE A 315 1.92 -8.95 -0.23
N TYR A 316 2.35 -8.27 0.83
CA TYR A 316 2.73 -6.86 0.78
C TYR A 316 3.94 -6.59 1.67
N ALA A 317 5.01 -6.07 1.09
CA ALA A 317 6.28 -5.89 1.79
C ALA A 317 6.17 -5.06 3.07
N TYR A 318 5.20 -4.14 3.15
CA TYR A 318 4.96 -3.34 4.35
C TYR A 318 4.62 -4.19 5.58
N ASP A 319 4.00 -5.36 5.39
CA ASP A 319 3.61 -6.25 6.49
C ASP A 319 4.63 -7.38 6.70
N CYS A 320 5.54 -7.56 5.74
CA CYS A 320 6.50 -8.65 5.67
C CYS A 320 7.87 -8.21 6.19
N TYR A 321 7.86 -7.64 7.41
CA TYR A 321 9.04 -7.31 8.19
C TYR A 321 9.37 -8.43 9.19
N ILE A 322 10.58 -8.42 9.72
CA ILE A 322 11.02 -9.39 10.73
C ILE A 322 11.37 -8.65 12.00
N THR A 323 10.73 -9.01 13.09
CA THR A 323 10.98 -8.44 14.43
C THR A 323 11.65 -9.43 15.36
N VAL A 324 12.42 -8.89 16.29
CA VAL A 324 13.00 -9.60 17.44
C VAL A 324 12.75 -8.78 18.71
N PRO A 325 12.79 -9.41 19.91
CA PRO A 325 12.78 -8.67 21.16
C PRO A 325 13.88 -7.59 21.20
N SER A 326 13.52 -6.37 21.60
CA SER A 326 14.43 -5.22 21.61
C SER A 326 15.67 -5.43 22.48
N ARG A 327 15.58 -6.27 23.51
CA ARG A 327 16.70 -6.65 24.40
C ARG A 327 17.82 -7.43 23.68
N ASP A 328 17.49 -8.08 22.56
CA ASP A 328 18.45 -8.86 21.77
C ASP A 328 19.23 -7.93 20.82
N VAL A 329 18.77 -6.68 20.65
CA VAL A 329 19.38 -5.67 19.78
C VAL A 329 20.06 -4.55 20.58
N TYR A 330 19.48 -4.13 21.71
CA TYR A 330 19.92 -2.98 22.49
C TYR A 330 20.31 -3.38 23.93
N GLU A 331 21.36 -2.77 24.48
CA GLU A 331 21.77 -2.98 25.89
C GLU A 331 20.68 -2.50 26.86
N THR A 332 20.04 -1.40 26.52
CA THR A 332 18.88 -0.85 27.24
C THR A 332 17.76 -0.66 26.24
N THR A 333 16.61 -1.29 26.51
CA THR A 333 15.46 -1.19 25.62
C THR A 333 15.07 0.28 25.39
N PRO A 334 14.75 0.69 24.15
CA PRO A 334 14.43 2.09 23.84
C PRO A 334 13.26 2.65 24.69
N SER A 335 12.36 1.76 25.11
CA SER A 335 11.27 2.01 26.05
C SER A 335 11.67 2.61 27.41
N ASN A 336 12.82 2.19 27.93
CA ASN A 336 13.27 2.54 29.28
C ASN A 336 14.21 3.76 29.28
N ALA A 337 14.66 4.19 28.10
CA ALA A 337 15.65 5.24 27.95
C ALA A 337 14.99 6.61 27.69
N ARG A 338 15.11 7.54 28.64
CA ARG A 338 14.83 8.98 28.42
C ARG A 338 15.96 9.67 27.64
N TRP A 339 16.40 9.08 26.53
CA TRP A 339 17.57 9.55 25.79
C TRP A 339 17.17 10.41 24.60
N ALA A 340 17.96 11.44 24.32
CA ALA A 340 17.85 12.28 23.13
C ALA A 340 18.68 11.73 21.96
N GLY A 341 18.77 10.40 21.82
CA GLY A 341 19.62 9.72 20.80
C GLY A 341 19.30 8.23 20.63
N LYS A 342 19.97 7.57 19.67
CA LYS A 342 19.85 6.11 19.43
C LYS A 342 20.35 5.35 20.68
N PRO A 343 19.61 4.34 21.18
CA PRO A 343 20.07 3.51 22.29
C PRO A 343 21.31 2.69 21.87
N PRO A 344 22.24 2.42 22.81
CA PRO A 344 23.42 1.61 22.51
C PRO A 344 23.01 0.19 22.11
N LEU A 345 23.64 -0.31 21.04
CA LEU A 345 23.46 -1.68 20.57
C LEU A 345 24.11 -2.66 21.54
N ASN A 346 23.49 -3.83 21.70
CA ASN A 346 24.04 -4.94 22.45
C ASN A 346 25.36 -5.39 21.79
N PRO A 347 26.49 -5.54 22.53
CA PRO A 347 27.76 -6.00 21.97
C PRO A 347 27.72 -7.36 21.26
N ASP A 348 26.77 -8.23 21.65
CA ASP A 348 26.58 -9.55 21.04
C ASP A 348 25.73 -9.50 19.76
N TYR A 349 25.05 -8.38 19.48
CA TYR A 349 24.24 -8.18 18.28
C TYR A 349 25.12 -7.84 17.08
N GLN A 350 24.98 -8.61 16.00
CA GLN A 350 25.61 -8.35 14.72
C GLN A 350 24.65 -7.57 13.81
N SER A 351 24.81 -6.25 13.76
CA SER A 351 24.06 -5.36 12.87
C SER A 351 24.23 -5.76 11.39
N GLY A 352 23.13 -5.87 10.65
CA GLY A 352 23.13 -6.40 9.27
C GLY A 352 23.48 -7.90 9.15
N GLY A 353 23.75 -8.58 10.27
CA GLY A 353 24.10 -9.99 10.33
C GLY A 353 22.92 -10.93 10.06
N PRO A 354 23.19 -12.23 9.89
CA PRO A 354 22.16 -13.23 9.57
C PRO A 354 21.13 -13.37 10.69
N LEU A 355 19.87 -13.63 10.32
CA LEU A 355 18.78 -13.83 11.29
C LEU A 355 18.99 -15.03 12.22
N ALA A 356 19.83 -16.00 11.84
CA ALA A 356 20.17 -17.15 12.66
C ALA A 356 20.75 -16.77 14.04
N GLN A 357 21.31 -15.55 14.18
CA GLN A 357 21.78 -15.04 15.47
C GLN A 357 20.68 -14.94 16.53
N PHE A 358 19.41 -14.82 16.11
CA PHE A 358 18.26 -14.69 17.00
C PHE A 358 17.57 -16.03 17.31
N GLY A 359 18.06 -17.15 16.77
CA GLY A 359 17.46 -18.46 16.97
C GLY A 359 15.96 -18.47 16.63
N GLY A 360 15.11 -18.81 17.60
CA GLY A 360 13.65 -18.85 17.44
C GLY A 360 12.92 -17.55 17.78
N ASP A 361 13.64 -16.48 18.14
CA ASP A 361 13.03 -15.22 18.57
C ASP A 361 12.62 -14.30 17.40
N ALA A 362 13.10 -14.59 16.17
CA ALA A 362 12.71 -13.87 14.96
C ALA A 362 11.26 -14.20 14.56
N ARG A 363 10.44 -13.17 14.35
CA ARG A 363 9.02 -13.29 14.00
C ARG A 363 8.71 -12.54 12.71
N PHE A 364 7.92 -13.15 11.83
CA PHE A 364 7.54 -12.61 10.53
C PHE A 364 6.21 -11.84 10.63
N GLY A 365 6.26 -10.53 10.44
CA GLY A 365 5.12 -9.61 10.49
C GLY A 365 4.48 -9.48 11.87
N GLU A 366 3.24 -9.01 11.92
CA GLU A 366 2.57 -8.77 13.20
C GLU A 366 2.24 -10.08 13.94
N ARG A 367 1.82 -11.09 13.18
CA ARG A 367 1.21 -12.34 13.67
C ARG A 367 2.04 -13.61 13.45
N GLY A 368 3.21 -13.52 12.81
CA GLY A 368 4.12 -14.65 12.61
C GLY A 368 3.99 -15.41 11.28
N PHE A 369 3.15 -14.93 10.35
CA PHE A 369 2.84 -15.60 9.08
C PHE A 369 2.96 -14.65 7.87
N ALA A 370 3.85 -13.65 7.95
CA ALA A 370 4.03 -12.66 6.88
C ALA A 370 5.20 -12.99 5.93
N ASP A 371 5.65 -14.24 5.91
CA ASP A 371 6.60 -14.73 4.91
C ASP A 371 5.98 -14.85 3.52
N ASP A 372 4.65 -15.02 3.41
CA ASP A 372 3.85 -15.00 2.17
C ASP A 372 2.44 -14.44 2.44
N GLY A 373 1.66 -14.15 1.40
CA GLY A 373 0.25 -13.79 1.53
C GLY A 373 -0.64 -14.99 1.90
N LEU A 374 -1.81 -14.70 2.45
CA LEU A 374 -2.82 -15.71 2.85
C LEU A 374 -4.02 -15.74 1.93
N HIS A 375 -4.16 -14.81 0.98
CA HIS A 375 -5.31 -14.73 0.09
C HIS A 375 -4.83 -14.69 -1.36
N TRP A 376 -5.46 -15.47 -2.23
CA TRP A 376 -5.22 -15.42 -3.68
C TRP A 376 -5.80 -14.13 -4.26
N VAL A 377 -5.06 -13.50 -5.17
CA VAL A 377 -5.50 -12.29 -5.88
C VAL A 377 -5.46 -12.54 -7.39
N GLY A 378 -6.65 -12.60 -8.01
CA GLY A 378 -6.84 -12.71 -9.47
C GLY A 378 -6.90 -11.35 -10.18
N ASP A 379 -7.18 -10.28 -9.43
CA ASP A 379 -7.18 -8.91 -9.92
C ASP A 379 -5.77 -8.39 -10.19
N LEU A 380 -5.41 -8.33 -11.47
CA LEU A 380 -4.05 -8.09 -11.93
C LEU A 380 -3.97 -6.91 -12.91
N ILE A 381 -2.79 -6.32 -12.95
CA ILE A 381 -2.41 -5.24 -13.86
C ILE A 381 -1.07 -5.64 -14.47
N VAL A 382 -1.00 -5.66 -15.81
CA VAL A 382 0.26 -5.84 -16.54
C VAL A 382 0.61 -4.55 -17.27
N GLU A 383 1.89 -4.20 -17.24
CA GLU A 383 2.47 -3.10 -18.01
C GLU A 383 3.72 -3.58 -18.73
N SER A 384 3.98 -3.06 -19.93
CA SER A 384 5.18 -3.36 -20.70
C SER A 384 5.45 -2.29 -21.75
N GLU A 385 6.70 -2.15 -22.19
CA GLU A 385 7.02 -1.49 -23.44
C GLU A 385 7.19 -2.51 -24.56
N VAL A 386 6.51 -2.26 -25.68
CA VAL A 386 6.49 -3.13 -26.85
C VAL A 386 7.05 -2.35 -28.04
N THR A 387 8.08 -2.92 -28.67
CA THR A 387 8.58 -2.47 -29.98
C THR A 387 8.13 -3.47 -31.04
N ALA A 388 7.15 -3.08 -31.84
CA ALA A 388 6.61 -3.92 -32.89
C ALA A 388 7.21 -3.52 -34.24
N SER A 389 7.74 -4.48 -35.01
CA SER A 389 8.18 -4.20 -36.38
C SER A 389 7.01 -3.79 -37.28
N SER A 390 7.30 -3.19 -38.43
CA SER A 390 6.28 -2.83 -39.43
C SER A 390 5.54 -4.02 -40.04
N GLN A 391 6.04 -5.24 -39.84
CA GLN A 391 5.41 -6.49 -40.27
C GLN A 391 4.45 -7.06 -39.21
N CYS A 392 4.61 -6.67 -37.94
CA CYS A 392 3.79 -7.16 -36.85
C CYS A 392 2.33 -6.73 -37.06
N LYS A 393 1.39 -7.67 -36.91
CA LYS A 393 -0.03 -7.45 -37.23
C LYS A 393 -0.87 -7.27 -35.98
N GLU A 394 -0.50 -7.93 -34.89
CA GLU A 394 -1.33 -7.98 -33.69
C GLU A 394 -0.48 -8.11 -32.42
N LEU A 395 -0.92 -7.41 -31.38
CA LEU A 395 -0.49 -7.57 -29.99
C LEU A 395 -1.69 -8.06 -29.17
N THR A 396 -1.50 -9.10 -28.36
CA THR A 396 -2.51 -9.61 -27.42
C THR A 396 -1.98 -9.50 -26.00
N LEU A 397 -2.78 -8.92 -25.11
CA LEU A 397 -2.57 -8.92 -23.67
C LEU A 397 -3.64 -9.81 -23.04
N GLU A 398 -3.24 -10.65 -22.09
CA GLU A 398 -4.14 -11.57 -21.40
C GLU A 398 -3.91 -11.54 -19.90
N LEU A 399 -5.01 -11.52 -19.15
CA LEU A 399 -5.07 -11.78 -17.72
C LEU A 399 -6.00 -12.96 -17.48
N ILE A 400 -5.65 -13.84 -16.54
CA ILE A 400 -6.45 -15.01 -16.17
C ILE A 400 -6.81 -14.93 -14.71
N GLU A 401 -8.08 -15.17 -14.42
CA GLU A 401 -8.61 -15.30 -13.08
C GLU A 401 -9.70 -16.37 -13.05
N ALA A 402 -9.56 -17.33 -12.13
CA ALA A 402 -10.47 -18.45 -11.98
C ALA A 402 -10.68 -19.21 -13.31
N GLY A 403 -9.60 -19.42 -14.06
CA GLY A 403 -9.65 -20.09 -15.37
C GLY A 403 -10.27 -19.27 -16.50
N ILE A 404 -10.86 -18.10 -16.23
CA ILE A 404 -11.42 -17.19 -17.25
C ILE A 404 -10.31 -16.33 -17.84
N GLN A 405 -10.29 -16.21 -19.17
CA GLN A 405 -9.31 -15.43 -19.91
C GLN A 405 -9.89 -14.07 -20.30
N TYR A 406 -9.27 -13.00 -19.82
CA TYR A 406 -9.59 -11.62 -20.13
C TYR A 406 -8.55 -11.11 -21.13
N GLN A 407 -8.97 -10.85 -22.37
CA GLN A 407 -8.07 -10.51 -23.46
C GLN A 407 -8.30 -9.10 -24.00
N CYS A 408 -7.20 -8.42 -24.29
CA CYS A 408 -7.16 -7.24 -25.14
C CYS A 408 -6.31 -7.55 -26.39
N ARG A 409 -6.94 -7.54 -27.56
CA ARG A 409 -6.25 -7.67 -28.86
C ARG A 409 -6.15 -6.32 -29.53
N ILE A 410 -4.94 -5.91 -29.90
CA ILE A 410 -4.67 -4.68 -30.65
C ILE A 410 -4.23 -5.06 -32.05
N ASP A 411 -5.03 -4.69 -33.05
CA ASP A 411 -4.64 -4.77 -34.46
C ASP A 411 -3.66 -3.62 -34.75
N LEU A 412 -2.38 -3.95 -34.92
CA LEU A 412 -1.31 -2.98 -35.11
C LEU A 412 -1.31 -2.36 -36.51
N THR A 413 -2.09 -2.91 -37.44
CA THR A 413 -2.23 -2.35 -38.80
C THR A 413 -3.19 -1.16 -38.79
N ASN A 414 -4.26 -1.23 -37.99
CA ASN A 414 -5.31 -0.21 -37.94
C ASN A 414 -5.48 0.48 -36.57
N GLY A 415 -4.71 0.10 -35.55
CA GLY A 415 -4.67 0.70 -34.22
C GLY A 415 -5.94 0.49 -33.39
N ASN A 416 -6.79 -0.45 -33.79
CA ASN A 416 -8.00 -0.78 -33.06
C ASN A 416 -7.69 -1.82 -31.99
N ALA A 417 -8.22 -1.60 -30.78
CA ALA A 417 -8.23 -2.56 -29.70
C ALA A 417 -9.61 -3.23 -29.60
N GLN A 418 -9.62 -4.50 -29.24
CA GLN A 418 -10.81 -5.28 -28.94
C GLN A 418 -10.64 -5.97 -27.58
N LEU A 419 -11.64 -5.82 -26.70
CA LEU A 419 -11.75 -6.55 -25.44
C LEU A 419 -12.67 -7.76 -25.60
N ALA A 420 -12.31 -8.86 -24.93
CA ALA A 420 -13.10 -10.09 -24.85
C ALA A 420 -12.88 -10.80 -23.51
N ILE A 421 -13.91 -11.51 -23.06
CA ILE A 421 -13.87 -12.42 -21.91
C ILE A 421 -14.17 -13.82 -22.44
N LEU A 422 -13.30 -14.80 -22.14
CA LEU A 422 -13.36 -16.13 -22.72
C LEU A 422 -13.33 -17.21 -21.62
N ASP A 423 -14.23 -18.18 -21.73
CA ASP A 423 -14.19 -19.46 -21.02
C ASP A 423 -13.93 -20.57 -22.04
N GLY A 424 -12.65 -20.92 -22.20
CA GLY A 424 -12.21 -21.74 -23.34
C GLY A 424 -12.62 -21.10 -24.67
N ASP A 425 -13.42 -21.82 -25.46
CA ASP A 425 -13.93 -21.32 -26.76
C ASP A 425 -15.18 -20.44 -26.64
N GLN A 426 -15.76 -20.30 -25.45
CA GLN A 426 -16.98 -19.54 -25.22
C GLN A 426 -16.70 -18.06 -24.91
N SER A 427 -17.32 -17.16 -25.68
CA SER A 427 -17.29 -15.72 -25.36
C SER A 427 -18.34 -15.36 -24.32
N LEU A 428 -17.88 -14.75 -23.22
CA LEU A 428 -18.72 -14.23 -22.15
C LEU A 428 -19.08 -12.76 -22.39
N GLN A 429 -20.03 -12.22 -21.61
CA GLN A 429 -20.67 -10.93 -21.90
C GLN A 429 -20.16 -9.82 -20.97
N PHE A 430 -19.73 -8.70 -21.55
CA PHE A 430 -19.69 -7.43 -20.82
C PHE A 430 -21.10 -6.99 -20.50
N THR A 431 -21.30 -6.40 -19.31
CA THR A 431 -22.59 -5.87 -18.86
C THR A 431 -22.41 -4.40 -18.46
N GLY A 432 -23.13 -3.51 -19.15
CA GLY A 432 -23.17 -2.08 -18.85
C GLY A 432 -24.07 -1.76 -17.67
N THR A 433 -23.92 -0.54 -17.12
CA THR A 433 -24.78 -0.03 -16.04
C THR A 433 -26.25 0.15 -16.47
N ASP A 434 -26.52 0.21 -17.77
CA ASP A 434 -27.86 0.21 -18.37
C ASP A 434 -28.39 -1.21 -18.64
N GLY A 435 -27.66 -2.25 -18.22
CA GLY A 435 -27.99 -3.66 -18.44
C GLY A 435 -27.71 -4.17 -19.85
N LYS A 436 -27.14 -3.35 -20.76
CA LYS A 436 -26.77 -3.83 -22.09
C LYS A 436 -25.63 -4.82 -22.02
N GLN A 437 -25.76 -5.88 -22.80
CA GLN A 437 -24.76 -6.94 -22.91
C GLN A 437 -24.08 -6.95 -24.27
N THR A 438 -22.77 -7.20 -24.28
CA THR A 438 -21.99 -7.38 -25.51
C THR A 438 -20.86 -8.38 -25.30
N ALA A 439 -20.62 -9.23 -26.29
CA ALA A 439 -19.58 -10.26 -26.22
C ALA A 439 -18.16 -9.71 -26.45
N SER A 440 -18.05 -8.58 -27.14
CA SER A 440 -16.77 -7.89 -27.36
C SER A 440 -16.99 -6.39 -27.52
N VAL A 441 -15.95 -5.61 -27.23
CA VAL A 441 -16.00 -4.15 -27.34
C VAL A 441 -14.77 -3.62 -28.05
N GLN A 442 -14.96 -2.66 -28.95
CA GLN A 442 -13.89 -2.05 -29.73
C GLN A 442 -13.57 -0.64 -29.23
N GLY A 443 -12.32 -0.22 -29.42
CA GLY A 443 -11.82 1.12 -29.10
C GLY A 443 -10.60 1.45 -29.94
N SER A 444 -10.24 2.73 -30.05
CA SER A 444 -9.04 3.15 -30.78
C SER A 444 -7.88 3.29 -29.80
N SER A 445 -6.90 2.37 -29.84
CA SER A 445 -5.72 2.41 -28.96
C SER A 445 -4.64 3.35 -29.49
N GLY A 446 -4.61 3.57 -30.81
CA GLY A 446 -3.60 4.40 -31.47
C GLY A 446 -2.24 3.71 -31.67
N ALA A 447 -1.98 2.57 -31.02
CA ALA A 447 -0.72 1.83 -31.16
C ALA A 447 -0.58 1.18 -32.56
N ARG A 448 0.60 1.31 -33.18
CA ARG A 448 0.86 0.84 -34.55
C ARG A 448 2.13 0.02 -34.69
N ALA A 449 2.15 -0.80 -35.74
CA ALA A 449 3.35 -1.47 -36.22
C ALA A 449 4.41 -0.45 -36.68
N GLY A 450 5.68 -0.74 -36.39
CA GLY A 450 6.81 0.15 -36.69
C GLY A 450 7.13 1.18 -35.61
N GLU A 451 6.46 1.11 -34.46
CA GLU A 451 6.62 2.03 -33.34
C GLU A 451 6.98 1.27 -32.05
N THR A 452 7.48 2.04 -31.08
CA THR A 452 7.66 1.61 -29.70
C THR A 452 6.63 2.33 -28.84
N PHE A 453 5.87 1.59 -28.04
CA PHE A 453 4.81 2.13 -27.20
C PHE A 453 4.69 1.36 -25.88
N SER A 454 4.29 2.06 -24.83
CA SER A 454 3.94 1.44 -23.55
C SER A 454 2.46 1.03 -23.56
N VAL A 455 2.17 -0.15 -23.04
CA VAL A 455 0.80 -0.63 -22.81
C VAL A 455 0.63 -1.01 -21.35
N ARG A 456 -0.57 -0.74 -20.80
CA ARG A 456 -1.02 -1.26 -19.51
C ARG A 456 -2.41 -1.84 -19.66
N PHE A 457 -2.65 -3.01 -19.12
CA PHE A 457 -3.94 -3.69 -19.17
C PHE A 457 -4.28 -4.22 -17.78
N SER A 458 -5.52 -4.00 -17.34
CA SER A 458 -6.00 -4.46 -16.03
C SER A 458 -7.31 -5.23 -16.15
N ASN A 459 -7.44 -6.24 -15.29
CA ASN A 459 -8.68 -6.86 -14.89
C ASN A 459 -8.79 -6.66 -13.38
N CYS A 460 -9.60 -5.68 -12.95
CA CYS A 460 -9.80 -5.38 -11.53
C CYS A 460 -11.25 -4.94 -11.27
N ASP A 461 -11.83 -5.35 -10.15
CA ASP A 461 -13.21 -5.03 -9.75
C ASP A 461 -14.26 -5.28 -10.87
N ASP A 462 -14.19 -6.42 -11.56
CA ASP A 462 -15.03 -6.74 -12.73
C ASP A 462 -15.03 -5.64 -13.82
N GLN A 463 -13.85 -5.11 -14.13
CA GLN A 463 -13.66 -4.13 -15.20
C GLN A 463 -12.33 -4.30 -15.92
N LEU A 464 -12.41 -4.29 -17.26
CA LEU A 464 -11.25 -4.23 -18.12
C LEU A 464 -10.90 -2.78 -18.47
N LEU A 465 -9.62 -2.43 -18.33
CA LEU A 465 -9.09 -1.12 -18.70
C LEU A 465 -7.79 -1.29 -19.49
N LEU A 466 -7.60 -0.43 -20.49
CA LEU A 466 -6.40 -0.39 -21.34
C LEU A 466 -5.84 1.03 -21.34
N TRP A 467 -4.53 1.16 -21.13
CA TRP A 467 -3.78 2.38 -21.38
C TRP A 467 -2.74 2.15 -22.47
N VAL A 468 -2.56 3.16 -23.32
CA VAL A 468 -1.42 3.25 -24.25
C VAL A 468 -0.66 4.53 -23.91
N GLY A 469 0.59 4.38 -23.49
CA GLY A 469 1.29 5.42 -22.72
C GLY A 469 0.54 5.73 -21.42
N ASP A 470 0.27 7.01 -21.17
CA ASP A 470 -0.50 7.46 -20.00
C ASP A 470 -2.00 7.65 -20.29
N ALA A 471 -2.43 7.47 -21.55
CA ALA A 471 -3.81 7.70 -21.96
C ALA A 471 -4.67 6.45 -21.76
N LEU A 472 -5.78 6.60 -21.03
CA LEU A 472 -6.81 5.57 -20.95
C LEU A 472 -7.56 5.48 -22.28
N VAL A 473 -7.70 4.28 -22.83
CA VAL A 473 -8.41 4.03 -24.09
C VAL A 473 -9.92 4.02 -23.83
N GLU A 474 -10.65 4.82 -24.61
CA GLU A 474 -12.11 4.81 -24.61
C GLU A 474 -12.63 3.72 -25.56
N PHE A 475 -13.63 2.98 -25.08
CA PHE A 475 -14.28 1.89 -25.80
C PHE A 475 -15.73 2.27 -26.14
N GLU A 476 -16.24 1.74 -27.26
CA GLU A 476 -17.59 2.04 -27.79
C GLU A 476 -18.73 1.43 -26.97
N GLY A 477 -18.41 0.60 -25.97
CA GLY A 477 -19.35 -0.14 -25.14
C GLY A 477 -18.82 -0.40 -23.74
N PRO A 478 -19.56 -1.13 -22.89
CA PRO A 478 -19.18 -1.37 -21.51
C PRO A 478 -17.94 -2.24 -21.41
N THR A 479 -16.98 -1.84 -20.59
CA THR A 479 -15.81 -2.68 -20.26
C THR A 479 -15.97 -3.39 -18.91
N THR A 480 -17.16 -3.29 -18.32
CA THR A 480 -17.55 -3.89 -17.04
C THR A 480 -18.29 -5.20 -17.25
N PHE A 481 -18.29 -6.08 -16.25
CA PHE A 481 -19.04 -7.35 -16.25
C PHE A 481 -19.49 -7.70 -14.81
N ASP A 482 -20.08 -8.87 -14.61
CA ASP A 482 -20.36 -9.43 -13.28
C ASP A 482 -19.82 -10.86 -13.28
N ALA A 483 -18.71 -11.12 -12.60
CA ALA A 483 -18.07 -12.44 -12.60
C ALA A 483 -18.99 -13.53 -12.03
N ARG A 484 -19.94 -13.15 -11.16
CA ARG A 484 -20.94 -14.07 -10.56
C ARG A 484 -21.95 -14.59 -11.59
N ALA A 485 -21.98 -14.00 -12.78
CA ALA A 485 -22.76 -14.50 -13.90
C ALA A 485 -22.07 -15.68 -14.62
N PHE A 486 -20.77 -15.89 -14.42
CA PHE A 486 -19.97 -16.91 -15.11
C PHE A 486 -19.58 -18.07 -14.19
N HIS A 487 -19.28 -17.78 -12.92
CA HIS A 487 -19.08 -18.79 -11.88
C HIS A 487 -19.90 -18.46 -10.64
N ASP A 488 -20.42 -19.48 -9.97
CA ASP A 488 -21.05 -19.28 -8.66
C ASP A 488 -20.00 -18.95 -7.59
N ASP A 489 -20.46 -18.49 -6.42
CA ASP A 489 -19.57 -18.13 -5.30
C ASP A 489 -18.63 -19.28 -4.88
N GLY A 490 -18.98 -20.54 -5.17
CA GLY A 490 -18.15 -21.72 -4.92
C GLY A 490 -17.13 -22.03 -6.03
N GLY A 491 -17.33 -21.52 -7.24
CA GLY A 491 -16.53 -21.76 -8.44
C GLY A 491 -15.43 -20.73 -8.71
N ALA A 492 -15.41 -19.60 -7.99
CA ALA A 492 -14.39 -18.55 -8.17
C ALA A 492 -13.05 -18.90 -7.49
N TYR A 493 -12.39 -19.99 -7.90
CA TYR A 493 -11.11 -20.46 -7.33
C TYR A 493 -10.06 -20.69 -8.43
N PRO A 494 -8.76 -20.78 -8.11
CA PRO A 494 -7.73 -20.85 -9.14
C PRO A 494 -7.66 -22.23 -9.79
N HIS A 495 -7.48 -22.25 -11.11
CA HIS A 495 -7.39 -23.44 -11.93
C HIS A 495 -5.97 -23.68 -12.44
N TYR A 496 -5.62 -24.95 -12.66
CA TYR A 496 -4.33 -25.35 -13.22
C TYR A 496 -4.46 -26.61 -14.07
N GLN A 497 -4.04 -26.53 -15.35
CA GLN A 497 -4.09 -27.67 -16.28
C GLN A 497 -2.68 -28.02 -16.77
N ALA A 498 -1.99 -28.87 -16.01
CA ALA A 498 -0.62 -29.27 -16.29
C ALA A 498 -0.42 -29.78 -17.73
N GLY A 499 0.53 -29.18 -18.45
CA GLY A 499 0.90 -29.61 -19.80
C GLY A 499 -0.10 -29.27 -20.90
N VAL A 500 -1.22 -28.61 -20.60
CA VAL A 500 -2.19 -28.08 -21.58
C VAL A 500 -2.11 -26.56 -21.58
N HIS A 501 -2.56 -25.95 -20.48
CA HIS A 501 -2.56 -24.52 -20.25
C HIS A 501 -2.32 -24.23 -18.76
N PRO A 502 -1.32 -23.37 -18.40
CA PRO A 502 -1.00 -23.12 -17.00
C PRO A 502 -2.11 -22.40 -16.22
N MET A 503 -3.08 -21.77 -16.90
CA MET A 503 -4.21 -21.05 -16.30
C MET A 503 -3.73 -20.07 -15.21
N ASP A 504 -4.27 -20.11 -13.99
CA ASP A 504 -3.91 -19.22 -12.88
C ASP A 504 -2.47 -19.42 -12.38
N ALA A 505 -1.77 -20.48 -12.81
CA ALA A 505 -0.34 -20.66 -12.56
C ALA A 505 0.54 -19.83 -13.52
N ALA A 506 -0.02 -19.25 -14.58
CA ALA A 506 0.68 -18.24 -15.37
C ALA A 506 -0.30 -17.18 -15.90
N PRO A 507 -0.84 -16.35 -14.99
CA PRO A 507 -2.06 -15.59 -15.24
C PRO A 507 -1.85 -14.37 -16.14
N VAL A 508 -0.61 -13.97 -16.41
CA VAL A 508 -0.30 -12.83 -17.27
C VAL A 508 0.34 -13.31 -18.57
N GLY A 509 -0.24 -12.92 -19.70
CA GLY A 509 0.22 -13.24 -21.04
C GLY A 509 0.43 -12.01 -21.91
N ILE A 510 1.51 -11.99 -22.68
CA ILE A 510 1.77 -11.03 -23.76
C ILE A 510 2.09 -11.84 -25.01
N ALA A 511 1.39 -11.59 -26.11
CA ALA A 511 1.59 -12.30 -27.35
C ALA A 511 1.64 -11.37 -28.56
N VAL A 512 2.40 -11.78 -29.57
CA VAL A 512 2.45 -11.10 -30.87
C VAL A 512 2.18 -12.09 -31.99
N ARG A 513 1.69 -11.57 -33.11
CA ARG A 513 1.45 -12.34 -34.34
C ARG A 513 1.79 -11.50 -35.57
N GLY A 514 2.32 -12.16 -36.59
CA GLY A 514 2.50 -11.59 -37.93
C GLY A 514 3.87 -10.98 -38.23
N GLY A 515 4.73 -10.75 -37.24
CA GLY A 515 6.07 -10.24 -37.50
C GLY A 515 6.93 -10.05 -36.24
N PRO A 516 8.20 -9.63 -36.41
CA PRO A 516 9.13 -9.45 -35.30
C PRO A 516 8.68 -8.43 -34.27
N ALA A 517 9.02 -8.68 -33.01
CA ALA A 517 8.76 -7.76 -31.91
C ALA A 517 9.74 -7.95 -30.75
N THR A 518 9.87 -6.90 -29.95
CA THR A 518 10.59 -6.89 -28.68
C THR A 518 9.65 -6.42 -27.57
N VAL A 519 9.75 -7.07 -26.42
CA VAL A 519 8.99 -6.79 -25.18
C VAL A 519 10.01 -6.59 -24.06
N ASP A 520 9.94 -5.46 -23.38
CA ASP A 520 10.74 -5.15 -22.20
C ASP A 520 9.91 -4.42 -21.13
N ARG A 521 10.55 -4.11 -19.99
CA ARG A 521 9.93 -3.41 -18.83
C ARG A 521 8.58 -4.00 -18.42
N VAL A 522 8.51 -5.33 -18.36
CA VAL A 522 7.30 -6.01 -17.93
C VAL A 522 7.14 -5.83 -16.42
N LYS A 523 6.04 -5.18 -16.03
CA LYS A 523 5.65 -4.97 -14.64
C LYS A 523 4.30 -5.60 -14.38
N ILE A 524 4.19 -6.23 -13.23
CA ILE A 524 2.97 -6.86 -12.76
C ILE A 524 2.67 -6.27 -11.40
N ASP A 525 1.50 -5.68 -11.32
CA ASP A 525 0.90 -5.21 -10.09
C ASP A 525 -0.41 -5.97 -9.89
N ARG A 526 -0.92 -5.95 -8.67
CA ARG A 526 -2.23 -6.49 -8.32
C ARG A 526 -3.08 -5.42 -7.67
N ASP A 527 -4.38 -5.66 -7.66
CA ASP A 527 -5.28 -4.83 -6.87
C ASP A 527 -5.15 -5.10 -5.37
N LYS A 528 -5.83 -4.26 -4.60
CA LYS A 528 -5.99 -4.40 -3.17
C LYS A 528 -7.04 -5.48 -2.86
N TYR A 529 -6.59 -6.51 -2.14
CA TYR A 529 -7.48 -7.51 -1.56
C TYR A 529 -8.14 -6.99 -0.26
N TYR A 530 -9.46 -6.79 -0.27
CA TYR A 530 -10.24 -6.53 0.94
C TYR A 530 -10.69 -7.84 1.60
N VAL A 531 -10.10 -8.12 2.77
CA VAL A 531 -10.37 -9.33 3.53
C VAL A 531 -11.76 -9.26 4.17
N ALA A 532 -12.58 -10.30 3.96
CA ALA A 532 -13.90 -10.43 4.54
C ALA A 532 -13.83 -10.87 6.02
N THR A 533 -13.78 -9.89 6.92
CA THR A 533 -13.82 -10.13 8.37
C THR A 533 -14.68 -9.07 9.07
N ASP A 534 -15.25 -9.42 10.21
CA ASP A 534 -15.94 -8.54 11.15
C ASP A 534 -15.20 -8.41 12.50
N ASN A 535 -14.04 -9.07 12.63
CA ASN A 535 -13.26 -9.09 13.85
C ASN A 535 -11.76 -9.23 13.56
N SER A 536 -10.92 -8.85 14.52
CA SER A 536 -9.47 -8.94 14.41
C SER A 536 -8.83 -9.75 15.54
N SER A 537 -9.65 -10.49 16.31
CA SER A 537 -9.20 -11.19 17.52
C SER A 537 -8.19 -12.30 17.19
N PHE A 538 -8.41 -13.01 16.09
CA PHE A 538 -7.58 -14.15 15.67
C PHE A 538 -6.70 -13.83 14.44
N GLY A 539 -6.76 -12.61 13.91
CA GLY A 539 -6.15 -12.21 12.65
C GLY A 539 -7.20 -11.59 11.71
N ILE A 540 -6.76 -11.04 10.58
CA ILE A 540 -7.63 -10.56 9.51
C ILE A 540 -7.46 -11.52 8.33
N PHE A 541 -8.36 -12.50 8.23
CA PHE A 541 -8.44 -13.49 7.14
C PHE A 541 -9.91 -13.82 6.87
N ASP A 542 -10.22 -14.29 5.66
CA ASP A 542 -11.61 -14.56 5.22
C ASP A 542 -12.06 -16.02 5.38
N TYR A 543 -11.14 -16.96 5.59
CA TYR A 543 -11.46 -18.39 5.75
C TYR A 543 -12.17 -18.70 7.06
N ASP A 544 -13.31 -19.40 7.03
CA ASP A 544 -13.88 -20.04 8.22
C ASP A 544 -13.03 -21.25 8.61
N MET A 545 -12.20 -21.07 9.64
CA MET A 545 -11.29 -22.13 10.12
C MET A 545 -12.03 -23.31 10.77
N ASN A 546 -13.23 -23.09 11.32
CA ASN A 546 -14.01 -24.19 11.91
C ASN A 546 -14.61 -25.06 10.82
N GLU A 547 -15.15 -24.44 9.77
CA GLU A 547 -15.64 -25.15 8.59
C GLU A 547 -14.49 -25.86 7.86
N LEU A 548 -13.34 -25.19 7.70
CA LEU A 548 -12.16 -25.77 7.07
C LEU A 548 -11.66 -26.99 7.84
N TYR A 549 -11.64 -26.94 9.17
CA TYR A 549 -11.33 -28.10 10.00
C TYR A 549 -12.29 -29.27 9.77
N GLN A 550 -13.60 -29.00 9.64
CA GLN A 550 -14.60 -30.03 9.38
C GLN A 550 -14.46 -30.65 7.98
N LEU A 551 -14.22 -29.83 6.95
CA LEU A 551 -14.06 -30.28 5.57
C LEU A 551 -12.75 -31.04 5.36
N ALA A 552 -11.64 -30.53 5.92
CA ALA A 552 -10.33 -31.15 5.79
C ALA A 552 -10.14 -32.37 6.70
N GLN A 553 -11.02 -32.57 7.70
CA GLN A 553 -10.95 -33.63 8.72
C GLN A 553 -9.61 -33.66 9.50
N GLN A 554 -8.93 -32.52 9.59
CA GLN A 554 -7.64 -32.38 10.26
C GLN A 554 -7.41 -30.92 10.70
N ASN A 555 -6.49 -30.72 11.64
CA ASN A 555 -6.09 -29.38 12.06
C ASN A 555 -5.29 -28.69 10.94
N ILE A 556 -5.88 -27.64 10.35
CA ILE A 556 -5.25 -26.80 9.33
C ILE A 556 -4.68 -25.54 9.97
N SER A 557 -3.41 -25.26 9.69
CA SER A 557 -2.73 -24.02 10.08
C SER A 557 -2.69 -23.01 8.93
N PHE A 558 -2.34 -21.76 9.23
CA PHE A 558 -2.13 -20.75 8.18
C PHE A 558 -0.97 -21.09 7.24
N ARG A 559 0.03 -21.83 7.73
CA ARG A 559 1.13 -22.31 6.88
C ARG A 559 0.67 -23.35 5.86
N ASP A 560 -0.25 -24.23 6.25
CA ASP A 560 -0.84 -25.19 5.31
C ASP A 560 -1.62 -24.48 4.19
N ILE A 561 -2.28 -23.35 4.50
CA ILE A 561 -2.94 -22.50 3.49
C ILE A 561 -1.92 -21.90 2.53
N GLN A 562 -0.82 -21.32 3.03
CA GLN A 562 0.27 -20.82 2.18
C GLN A 562 0.89 -21.93 1.31
N ASP A 563 1.02 -23.15 1.84
CA ASP A 563 1.54 -24.30 1.10
C ASP A 563 0.60 -24.76 -0.02
N VAL A 564 -0.71 -24.60 0.14
CA VAL A 564 -1.68 -24.83 -0.95
C VAL A 564 -1.52 -23.77 -2.04
N MET A 565 -1.36 -22.50 -1.68
CA MET A 565 -1.11 -21.42 -2.64
C MET A 565 0.21 -21.63 -3.42
N ALA A 566 1.17 -22.28 -2.78
CA ALA A 566 2.47 -22.62 -3.37
C ALA A 566 2.45 -23.72 -4.41
N ARG A 567 1.35 -24.49 -4.51
CA ARG A 567 1.34 -25.79 -5.20
C ARG A 567 0.12 -25.92 -6.12
N PRO A 568 0.25 -25.55 -7.41
CA PRO A 568 -0.82 -25.60 -8.39
C PRO A 568 -1.59 -26.91 -8.45
N GLU A 569 -0.92 -28.04 -8.23
CA GLU A 569 -1.54 -29.35 -8.24
C GLU A 569 -2.51 -29.60 -7.08
N LEU A 570 -2.50 -28.77 -6.03
CA LEU A 570 -3.36 -28.89 -4.86
C LEU A 570 -4.63 -28.02 -4.93
N TRP A 571 -4.71 -27.04 -5.84
CA TRP A 571 -5.77 -26.04 -5.83
C TRP A 571 -7.16 -26.65 -5.98
N GLU A 572 -7.35 -27.60 -6.90
CA GLU A 572 -8.64 -28.28 -7.07
C GLU A 572 -8.99 -29.26 -5.95
N GLN A 573 -7.99 -29.73 -5.19
CA GLN A 573 -8.14 -30.81 -4.22
C GLN A 573 -8.42 -30.29 -2.80
N PHE A 574 -8.04 -29.04 -2.50
CA PHE A 574 -8.06 -28.52 -1.15
C PHE A 574 -9.29 -27.64 -0.89
N PRO A 575 -10.07 -27.88 0.18
CA PRO A 575 -11.37 -27.23 0.38
C PRO A 575 -11.30 -25.77 0.86
N VAL A 576 -10.11 -25.16 0.95
CA VAL A 576 -9.93 -23.80 1.49
C VAL A 576 -10.76 -22.75 0.73
N TRP A 577 -10.95 -22.93 -0.57
CA TRP A 577 -11.70 -21.97 -1.40
C TRP A 577 -13.18 -21.91 -1.04
N GLN A 578 -13.73 -23.02 -0.53
CA GLN A 578 -15.14 -23.16 -0.16
C GLN A 578 -15.46 -22.49 1.19
N THR A 579 -14.45 -22.18 2.00
CA THR A 579 -14.63 -21.62 3.34
C THR A 579 -14.41 -20.11 3.40
N ARG A 580 -14.17 -19.46 2.25
CA ARG A 580 -14.09 -18.00 2.19
C ARG A 580 -15.45 -17.40 2.53
N ARG A 581 -15.46 -16.51 3.53
CA ARG A 581 -16.69 -15.93 4.08
C ARG A 581 -17.11 -14.68 3.33
N LYS A 582 -18.42 -14.44 3.24
CA LYS A 582 -19.02 -13.13 2.93
C LYS A 582 -19.37 -12.42 4.24
N VAL A 583 -18.91 -11.18 4.41
CA VAL A 583 -19.23 -10.36 5.59
C VAL A 583 -19.97 -9.10 5.16
N THR A 584 -20.99 -8.69 5.93
CA THR A 584 -21.89 -7.59 5.56
C THR A 584 -22.08 -6.58 6.68
N PHE A 585 -22.16 -5.30 6.32
CA PHE A 585 -22.29 -4.17 7.22
C PHE A 585 -23.41 -3.25 6.74
N ARG A 586 -24.44 -3.08 7.57
CA ARG A 586 -25.58 -2.18 7.29
C ARG A 586 -25.26 -0.78 7.77
N LEU A 587 -25.48 0.22 6.91
CA LEU A 587 -25.30 1.65 7.21
C LEU A 587 -26.65 2.36 7.14
N GLU A 588 -26.95 3.15 8.17
CA GLU A 588 -28.13 4.01 8.20
C GLU A 588 -27.81 5.41 7.67
N GLU A 589 -28.77 6.32 7.81
CA GLU A 589 -28.56 7.73 7.51
C GLU A 589 -27.38 8.29 8.30
N ASN A 590 -26.54 9.10 7.65
CA ASN A 590 -25.36 9.74 8.26
C ASN A 590 -24.31 8.77 8.82
N GLN A 591 -24.28 7.52 8.36
CA GLN A 591 -23.24 6.54 8.70
C GLN A 591 -22.35 6.25 7.49
N PHE A 592 -21.05 6.15 7.74
CA PHE A 592 -20.02 5.96 6.72
C PHE A 592 -19.14 4.76 7.06
N PHE A 593 -18.70 4.00 6.07
CA PHE A 593 -17.87 2.80 6.26
C PHE A 593 -16.45 3.00 5.73
N PRO A 594 -15.49 3.37 6.58
CA PRO A 594 -14.09 3.50 6.18
C PRO A 594 -13.28 2.20 6.29
N MET A 595 -12.42 1.96 5.32
CA MET A 595 -11.46 0.84 5.29
C MET A 595 -10.03 1.34 5.08
N GLY A 596 -9.04 0.56 5.51
CA GLY A 596 -7.64 0.87 5.27
C GLY A 596 -7.15 0.27 3.95
N ASP A 597 -6.23 0.98 3.28
CA ASP A 597 -5.55 0.49 2.09
C ASP A 597 -4.54 -0.63 2.43
N ASN A 598 -4.26 -0.87 3.72
CA ASN A 598 -3.53 -2.03 4.20
C ASN A 598 -4.45 -3.03 4.96
N SER A 599 -5.34 -3.70 4.24
CA SER A 599 -6.33 -4.64 4.77
C SER A 599 -5.81 -5.64 5.84
N PRO A 600 -4.70 -6.39 5.64
CA PRO A 600 -4.24 -7.37 6.63
C PRO A 600 -3.87 -6.79 8.01
N GLU A 601 -3.43 -5.54 8.07
CA GLU A 601 -2.99 -4.87 9.31
C GLU A 601 -3.83 -3.62 9.66
N SER A 602 -4.99 -3.46 9.02
CA SER A 602 -5.87 -2.30 9.24
C SER A 602 -6.98 -2.62 10.25
N LEU A 603 -6.85 -2.07 11.45
CA LEU A 603 -7.96 -1.95 12.40
C LEU A 603 -8.94 -0.85 11.94
N ASP A 604 -9.74 -1.16 10.92
CA ASP A 604 -10.77 -0.31 10.33
C ASP A 604 -12.20 -0.77 10.68
N ALA A 605 -13.19 -0.15 10.05
CA ALA A 605 -14.60 -0.27 10.41
C ALA A 605 -15.08 -1.72 10.51
N ARG A 606 -14.53 -2.62 9.68
CA ARG A 606 -14.77 -4.07 9.75
C ARG A 606 -14.56 -4.63 11.15
N CYS A 607 -13.49 -4.23 11.82
CA CYS A 607 -12.98 -4.88 13.02
C CYS A 607 -13.30 -4.11 14.31
N TRP A 608 -14.08 -3.03 14.27
CA TRP A 608 -14.27 -2.17 15.44
C TRP A 608 -15.28 -2.69 16.45
N ALA A 609 -16.37 -3.29 15.98
CA ALA A 609 -17.40 -3.84 16.85
C ALA A 609 -16.87 -5.01 17.69
N GLY A 610 -17.25 -5.10 18.97
CA GLY A 610 -16.93 -6.23 19.85
C GLY A 610 -15.47 -6.41 20.29
N THR A 611 -14.48 -5.87 19.56
CA THR A 611 -13.05 -6.02 19.88
C THR A 611 -12.54 -5.04 20.96
N LYS A 612 -13.36 -4.07 21.38
CA LYS A 612 -12.88 -2.88 22.12
C LYS A 612 -13.41 -2.70 23.54
N LEU A 613 -14.22 -3.63 24.05
CA LEU A 613 -14.67 -3.64 25.46
C LEU A 613 -13.55 -3.95 26.48
N GLY A 614 -12.35 -4.33 26.02
CA GLY A 614 -11.23 -4.73 26.88
C GLY A 614 -10.39 -3.60 27.49
N ALA A 615 -10.40 -2.39 26.92
CA ALA A 615 -9.63 -1.26 27.44
C ALA A 615 -10.49 -0.45 28.43
N ARG A 616 -10.26 -0.63 29.73
CA ARG A 616 -10.95 0.11 30.80
C ARG A 616 -10.66 1.61 30.70
N LEU A 617 -11.58 2.38 30.12
CA LEU A 617 -11.58 3.83 30.27
C LEU A 617 -11.91 4.21 31.72
N PRO A 618 -11.36 5.32 32.26
CA PRO A 618 -11.70 5.79 33.61
C PRO A 618 -13.22 5.98 33.76
N ASP A 619 -13.78 5.59 34.91
CA ASP A 619 -15.24 5.48 35.11
C ASP A 619 -16.04 6.73 34.72
N ARG A 620 -15.47 7.93 34.89
CA ARG A 620 -16.11 9.21 34.52
C ARG A 620 -16.42 9.41 33.02
N PHE A 621 -15.87 8.56 32.14
CA PHE A 621 -16.10 8.64 30.70
C PHE A 621 -16.93 7.45 30.17
N ARG A 622 -17.24 6.43 30.99
CA ARG A 622 -17.82 5.17 30.51
C ARG A 622 -19.20 5.34 29.85
N ASP A 623 -20.06 6.20 30.38
CA ASP A 623 -21.45 6.30 29.92
C ASP A 623 -21.61 6.93 28.53
N GLN A 624 -20.61 7.70 28.04
CA GLN A 624 -20.62 8.32 26.71
C GLN A 624 -19.50 7.82 25.79
N ALA A 625 -18.38 7.33 26.34
CA ALA A 625 -17.23 6.91 25.52
C ALA A 625 -17.46 5.60 24.77
N TYR A 626 -18.44 4.80 25.17
CA TYR A 626 -18.80 3.54 24.50
C TYR A 626 -20.08 3.64 23.65
N ALA A 627 -20.64 4.84 23.43
CA ALA A 627 -21.87 5.00 22.64
C ALA A 627 -21.78 4.37 21.24
N PHE A 628 -20.56 4.27 20.69
CA PHE A 628 -20.26 3.64 19.39
C PHE A 628 -19.24 2.50 19.51
N ALA A 629 -19.09 1.89 20.69
CA ALA A 629 -18.08 0.85 20.92
C ALA A 629 -18.32 -0.41 20.07
N ASP A 630 -19.59 -0.67 19.74
CA ASP A 630 -20.03 -1.78 18.91
C ASP A 630 -20.37 -1.34 17.48
N ALA A 631 -20.01 -0.11 17.08
CA ALA A 631 -20.27 0.39 15.74
C ALA A 631 -19.15 0.01 14.77
N SER A 632 -19.54 -0.56 13.63
CA SER A 632 -18.68 -0.80 12.47
C SER A 632 -18.79 0.33 11.44
N TYR A 633 -19.04 1.57 11.87
CA TYR A 633 -19.21 2.74 11.01
C TYR A 633 -18.73 4.01 11.71
N VAL A 634 -18.62 5.10 10.94
CA VAL A 634 -18.34 6.46 11.43
C VAL A 634 -19.60 7.32 11.24
N PRO A 635 -20.17 7.88 12.31
CA PRO A 635 -21.20 8.91 12.19
C PRO A 635 -20.66 10.18 11.51
N ARG A 636 -21.52 10.86 10.75
CA ARG A 636 -21.20 12.13 10.06
C ARG A 636 -20.52 13.15 10.98
N ASP A 637 -21.02 13.31 12.20
CA ASP A 637 -20.53 14.31 13.15
C ASP A 637 -19.09 14.07 13.62
N LEU A 638 -18.55 12.87 13.36
CA LEU A 638 -17.16 12.53 13.66
C LEU A 638 -16.22 12.75 12.47
N LEU A 639 -16.73 13.08 11.28
CA LEU A 639 -15.89 13.45 10.14
C LEU A 639 -15.16 14.78 10.44
N VAL A 640 -13.85 14.78 10.22
CA VAL A 640 -12.99 15.95 10.43
C VAL A 640 -12.68 16.64 9.11
N GLY A 641 -12.44 15.88 8.04
CA GLY A 641 -12.07 16.46 6.75
C GLY A 641 -11.54 15.49 5.71
N LYS A 642 -11.21 16.01 4.53
CA LYS A 642 -10.64 15.28 3.39
C LYS A 642 -9.13 15.44 3.36
N ALA A 643 -8.39 14.33 3.27
CA ALA A 643 -6.95 14.38 3.06
C ALA A 643 -6.67 14.82 1.61
N LEU A 644 -5.84 15.83 1.43
CA LEU A 644 -5.61 16.46 0.12
C LEU A 644 -4.27 16.09 -0.51
N MET A 645 -3.19 16.11 0.26
CA MET A 645 -1.84 15.89 -0.26
C MET A 645 -0.90 15.36 0.80
N VAL A 646 0.11 14.61 0.35
CA VAL A 646 1.33 14.35 1.11
C VAL A 646 2.30 15.50 0.82
N PHE A 647 2.61 16.31 1.82
CA PHE A 647 3.42 17.53 1.66
C PHE A 647 4.80 17.44 2.33
N TRP A 648 5.08 16.35 3.03
CA TRP A 648 6.40 16.11 3.62
C TRP A 648 6.67 14.60 3.77
N PRO A 649 6.90 13.91 2.65
CA PRO A 649 7.34 12.51 2.66
C PRO A 649 8.78 12.39 3.15
N HIS A 650 9.12 11.23 3.72
CA HIS A 650 10.49 10.93 4.14
C HIS A 650 11.47 11.00 2.95
N PRO A 651 12.64 11.65 3.08
CA PRO A 651 13.73 11.48 2.13
C PRO A 651 14.19 10.03 2.05
N TRP A 652 14.31 9.48 0.84
CA TRP A 652 15.09 8.26 0.64
C TRP A 652 16.58 8.65 0.59
N ASN A 653 17.42 8.12 1.49
CA ASN A 653 18.86 8.32 1.49
C ASN A 653 19.31 9.81 1.41
N SER A 654 18.70 10.73 2.18
CA SER A 654 19.10 12.15 2.09
C SER A 654 20.38 12.45 2.88
N PRO A 655 21.40 13.06 2.24
CA PRO A 655 22.61 13.52 2.91
C PRO A 655 22.37 14.78 3.76
N VAL A 656 21.22 15.46 3.60
CA VAL A 656 20.85 16.66 4.34
C VAL A 656 19.68 16.32 5.27
N PRO A 657 19.89 16.38 6.60
CA PRO A 657 18.79 16.23 7.54
C PRO A 657 17.65 17.19 7.19
N PHE A 658 16.41 16.69 7.21
CA PHE A 658 15.19 17.48 7.00
C PHE A 658 14.87 17.93 5.57
N THR A 659 15.50 17.44 4.51
CA THR A 659 14.96 17.63 3.15
C THR A 659 13.86 16.60 2.87
N PRO A 660 12.68 16.98 2.39
CA PRO A 660 11.64 16.02 2.05
C PRO A 660 11.91 15.40 0.66
N ASN A 661 11.38 14.20 0.40
CA ASN A 661 11.46 13.58 -0.92
C ASN A 661 10.48 14.26 -1.88
N PHE A 662 10.95 15.22 -2.70
CA PHE A 662 10.09 15.98 -3.62
C PHE A 662 9.33 15.10 -4.62
N ASP A 663 9.90 13.98 -5.06
CA ASP A 663 9.25 13.06 -6.00
C ASP A 663 8.05 12.33 -5.38
N ARG A 664 8.01 12.26 -4.04
CA ARG A 664 6.88 11.69 -3.30
C ARG A 664 5.84 12.73 -2.88
N PHE A 665 6.02 14.02 -3.22
CA PHE A 665 4.95 15.00 -3.06
C PHE A 665 3.86 14.69 -4.06
N ARG A 666 2.65 14.48 -3.55
CA ARG A 666 1.51 14.14 -4.40
C ARG A 666 0.20 14.56 -3.78
N PHE A 667 -0.75 14.88 -4.64
CA PHE A 667 -2.14 14.88 -4.25
C PHE A 667 -2.58 13.46 -3.90
N ILE A 668 -3.37 13.34 -2.84
CA ILE A 668 -3.94 12.07 -2.44
C ILE A 668 -5.06 11.76 -3.42
N ARG A 669 -4.95 10.58 -4.05
CA ARG A 669 -5.98 10.01 -4.90
C ARG A 669 -6.82 9.06 -4.04
#